data_AF-A0A5J5UKS1-F1
#
_entry.id   AF-A0A5J5UKS1-F1
#
_cell.length_a   1.000
_cell.length_b   1.000
_cell.length_c   1.000
_cell.angle_alpha   90.00
_cell.angle_beta   90.00
_cell.angle_gamma   90.00
#
_symmetry.space_group_name_H-M   'P 1'
#
loop_
_entity.id
_entity.type
_entity.pdbx_description
1 polymer ?
#
loop_
_entity_poly.entity_id
_entity_poly.type
_entity_poly.pdbx_seq_one_letter_code
_entity_poly.pdbx_strand_id
1 'polypeptide(L)'
;MGSTGEADRKRRHFNSISPTAVASKKQPFLPISEEKKLDAAVLQFQNQKLVQKLEAQKVEYSTLENKFLQLKEKQKPYDSTLKAVNKSWEALITDLESRSIHTRKSSGQDVGHTPNVKDGPPSYTENAFLSRLMETGATESSSSNNCTEQIKEDREHTVSAKTGNILHNIIVAIDDLWCLKDGLYAAVRKELQNDGSCRQLAELESEVKNLRFAIADVHLNHRSLARELQSHRDIDAKNKAELKRLKGELESAVAELQESNCKLATLKAERDATKGAFFPVLNLGSKHVSGDKVKDKHIDLHEMESALKELLEQASSRLTELKGLHEERIQILQQLSNLQNTLKSVKCISSSKVFLLVRDQLEKSKSEVFLHQDLFEKLQVEKDNLAWREKELSIKNDIADVFQRSLAVANSRASHLGAEIQRQVDDRKRIEAKLEEASREPGRTEIIADFKSLLSSFPEAMSSMQNQLGKYKEAAVDIHSLRADVQSLSSILNRKAKDIENLSVRSTDQVTQMHKLQAMVQDLKDSDGELKLILEMYRREFTDSSDILEARDSEFKAWAHVQSLKSCLDEHNLELRVKTANEAEAISQQKLAAAEAEIAELRHKLEASKRDKSRLTDSLKAKIEENEAYLSEIESIGQAYDDMQTQNQQLLQQITERDDYNIKHPVVTSYHCQPCT
;
A
#
# COMPACT_ATOMS: atom_id res chain seq x y z
N MET A 1 -18.58 -43.90 -22.60
CA MET A 1 -17.69 -44.16 -23.75
C MET A 1 -16.27 -43.80 -23.31
N GLY A 2 -15.60 -44.66 -22.54
CA GLY A 2 -14.58 -45.64 -22.97
C GLY A 2 -13.24 -45.23 -22.31
N SER A 3 -12.84 -45.77 -21.16
CA SER A 3 -12.23 -47.09 -20.86
C SER A 3 -10.78 -47.24 -21.35
N THR A 4 -9.88 -47.54 -20.40
CA THR A 4 -8.75 -48.51 -20.38
C THR A 4 -7.50 -47.91 -19.69
N GLY A 5 -6.82 -48.55 -18.73
CA GLY A 5 -7.01 -49.85 -18.10
C GLY A 5 -6.17 -49.98 -16.83
N GLU A 6 -6.73 -50.66 -15.83
CA GLU A 6 -6.05 -51.22 -14.66
C GLU A 6 -5.55 -52.65 -14.95
N ALA A 7 -4.45 -53.05 -14.31
CA ALA A 7 -4.15 -54.45 -13.98
C ALA A 7 -3.23 -54.55 -12.74
N ASP A 8 -3.86 -54.60 -11.56
CA ASP A 8 -3.84 -55.67 -10.55
C ASP A 8 -2.52 -56.38 -10.09
N ARG A 9 -2.53 -56.70 -8.78
CA ARG A 9 -1.82 -57.76 -7.99
C ARG A 9 -0.44 -57.39 -7.39
N LYS A 10 -0.17 -57.44 -6.07
CA LYS A 10 -0.53 -58.48 -5.08
C LYS A 10 -0.38 -57.95 -3.63
N ARG A 11 -1.44 -58.09 -2.83
CA ARG A 11 -1.36 -58.19 -1.35
C ARG A 11 -0.72 -59.51 -0.96
N ARG A 12 0.16 -59.51 0.05
CA ARG A 12 0.32 -60.66 0.96
C ARG A 12 0.21 -60.18 2.40
N HIS A 13 -0.79 -60.73 3.07
CA HIS A 13 -1.03 -60.69 4.50
C HIS A 13 0.10 -61.41 5.25
N PHE A 14 0.51 -60.89 6.41
CA PHE A 14 1.26 -61.65 7.42
C PHE A 14 0.36 -61.85 8.64
N ASN A 15 -0.07 -63.10 8.82
CA ASN A 15 -0.61 -63.60 10.08
C ASN A 15 0.51 -64.21 10.92
N SER A 16 0.37 -63.99 12.23
CA SER A 16 1.08 -64.53 13.37
C SER A 16 1.06 -66.05 13.47
N ILE A 17 2.23 -66.71 13.63
CA ILE A 17 2.37 -68.05 14.23
C ILE A 17 3.67 -68.11 15.04
N SER A 18 3.55 -68.47 16.32
CA SER A 18 4.63 -68.80 17.27
C SER A 18 5.32 -70.13 16.92
N PRO A 19 6.59 -70.38 17.29
CA PRO A 19 7.15 -71.73 17.23
C PRO A 19 7.45 -72.32 18.61
N THR A 20 6.88 -73.51 18.85
CA THR A 20 7.28 -74.47 19.88
C THR A 20 8.54 -75.22 19.44
N ALA A 21 9.37 -75.56 20.44
CA ALA A 21 10.66 -76.23 20.32
C ALA A 21 10.63 -77.62 19.66
N VAL A 22 11.66 -77.92 18.84
CA VAL A 22 12.27 -79.25 18.73
C VAL A 22 13.79 -79.08 18.53
N ALA A 23 14.54 -79.81 19.34
CA ALA A 23 15.99 -79.85 19.37
C ALA A 23 16.56 -80.70 18.23
N SER A 24 17.60 -80.20 17.55
CA SER A 24 18.58 -81.06 16.89
C SER A 24 19.93 -80.36 16.71
N LYS A 25 20.91 -80.90 17.45
CA LYS A 25 22.34 -81.05 17.12
C LYS A 25 23.18 -79.78 16.92
N LYS A 26 23.93 -79.51 18.01
CA LYS A 26 25.20 -78.80 18.11
C LYS A 26 26.09 -78.96 16.86
N GLN A 27 26.35 -77.84 16.17
CA GLN A 27 27.62 -77.58 15.51
C GLN A 27 28.29 -76.38 16.20
N PRO A 28 29.62 -76.36 16.34
CA PRO A 28 30.30 -75.42 17.22
C PRO A 28 30.28 -74.01 16.64
N PHE A 29 29.94 -73.05 17.51
CA PHE A 29 30.06 -71.62 17.26
C PHE A 29 31.46 -71.27 16.76
N LEU A 30 31.54 -70.73 15.54
CA LEU A 30 32.63 -69.82 15.18
C LEU A 30 32.47 -68.56 16.02
N PRO A 31 33.55 -68.01 16.62
CA PRO A 31 33.48 -66.71 17.27
C PRO A 31 33.13 -65.68 16.21
N ILE A 32 31.95 -65.07 16.30
CA ILE A 32 31.65 -63.87 15.52
C ILE A 32 32.57 -62.79 16.08
N SER A 33 33.62 -62.46 15.32
CA SER A 33 34.57 -61.39 15.59
C SER A 33 33.86 -60.13 16.09
N GLU A 34 34.39 -59.49 17.14
CA GLU A 34 33.88 -58.24 17.72
C GLU A 34 33.65 -57.14 16.66
N GLU A 35 34.43 -57.18 15.59
CA GLU A 35 34.33 -56.31 14.42
C GLU A 35 32.95 -56.35 13.74
N LYS A 36 32.35 -57.54 13.61
CA LYS A 36 31.01 -57.69 12.99
C LYS A 36 29.87 -57.21 13.89
N LYS A 37 30.06 -57.21 15.22
CA LYS A 37 29.10 -56.62 16.18
C LYS A 37 29.20 -55.11 16.20
N LEU A 38 30.42 -54.57 16.09
CA LEU A 38 30.68 -53.15 15.95
C LEU A 38 30.07 -52.60 14.65
N ASP A 39 30.26 -53.28 13.53
CA ASP A 39 29.67 -52.90 12.23
C ASP A 39 28.12 -52.91 12.26
N ALA A 40 27.51 -53.91 12.90
CA ALA A 40 26.06 -53.98 13.05
C ALA A 40 25.50 -52.82 13.91
N ALA A 41 26.19 -52.46 14.99
CA ALA A 41 25.80 -51.34 15.84
C ALA A 41 25.98 -49.98 15.13
N VAL A 42 27.06 -49.81 14.36
CA VAL A 42 27.29 -48.61 13.54
C VAL A 42 26.23 -48.46 12.47
N LEU A 43 25.86 -49.55 11.78
CA LEU A 43 24.77 -49.54 10.79
C LEU A 43 23.41 -49.24 11.44
N GLN A 44 23.11 -49.76 12.62
CA GLN A 44 21.89 -49.43 13.36
C GLN A 44 21.84 -47.94 13.73
N PHE A 45 22.94 -47.37 14.21
CA PHE A 45 23.03 -45.96 14.54
C PHE A 45 22.88 -45.07 13.29
N GLN A 46 23.53 -45.44 12.18
CA GLN A 46 23.39 -44.73 10.91
C GLN A 46 21.95 -44.78 10.38
N ASN A 47 21.30 -45.95 10.44
CA ASN A 47 19.90 -46.10 10.05
C ASN A 47 18.97 -45.28 10.96
N GLN A 48 19.20 -45.25 12.27
CA GLN A 48 18.42 -44.44 13.19
C GLN A 48 18.56 -42.94 12.90
N LYS A 49 19.78 -42.49 12.57
CA LYS A 49 20.05 -41.11 12.16
C LYS A 49 19.39 -40.75 10.82
N LEU A 50 19.34 -41.68 9.88
CA LEU A 50 18.63 -41.51 8.61
C LEU A 50 17.12 -41.41 8.82
N VAL A 51 16.54 -42.25 9.69
CA VAL A 51 15.11 -42.18 10.04
C VAL A 51 14.77 -40.83 10.69
N GLN A 52 15.59 -40.34 11.61
CA GLN A 52 15.40 -39.02 12.22
C GLN A 52 15.46 -37.89 11.19
N LYS A 53 16.39 -37.95 10.22
CA LYS A 53 16.45 -36.98 9.12
C LYS A 53 15.23 -37.04 8.21
N LEU A 54 14.74 -38.24 7.91
CA LEU A 54 13.57 -38.45 7.05
C LEU A 54 12.29 -37.94 7.73
N GLU A 55 12.16 -38.16 9.04
CA GLU A 55 11.04 -37.64 9.82
C GLU A 55 11.09 -36.10 9.92
N ALA A 56 12.27 -35.51 10.13
CA ALA A 56 12.45 -34.06 10.09
C ALA A 56 12.05 -33.46 8.73
N GLN A 57 12.49 -34.08 7.62
CA GLN A 57 12.13 -33.65 6.27
C GLN A 57 10.63 -33.77 5.99
N LYS A 58 9.96 -34.80 6.50
CA LYS A 58 8.49 -34.93 6.38
C LYS A 58 7.76 -33.79 7.09
N VAL A 59 8.19 -33.44 8.29
CA VAL A 59 7.61 -32.32 9.05
C VAL A 59 7.85 -31.00 8.32
N GLU A 60 9.05 -30.77 7.78
CA GLU A 60 9.36 -29.59 6.97
C GLU A 60 8.49 -29.53 5.70
N TYR A 61 8.33 -30.65 4.99
CA TYR A 61 7.48 -30.72 3.79
C TYR A 61 6.03 -30.41 4.10
N SER A 62 5.47 -31.01 5.16
CA SER A 62 4.10 -30.72 5.61
C SER A 62 3.94 -29.24 6.02
N THR A 63 4.95 -28.66 6.66
CA THR A 63 4.96 -27.23 7.01
C THR A 63 4.97 -26.35 5.76
N LEU A 64 5.75 -26.70 4.75
CA LEU A 64 5.84 -25.96 3.49
C LEU A 64 4.55 -26.08 2.66
N GLU A 65 3.96 -27.27 2.60
CA GLU A 65 2.67 -27.54 1.94
C GLU A 65 1.54 -26.74 2.59
N ASN A 66 1.49 -26.69 3.93
CA ASN A 66 0.54 -25.85 4.67
C ASN A 66 0.74 -24.36 4.37
N LYS A 67 1.99 -23.88 4.30
CA LYS A 67 2.29 -22.49 3.89
C LYS A 67 1.84 -22.20 2.46
N PHE A 68 2.03 -23.13 1.55
CA PHE A 68 1.58 -23.00 0.16
C PHE A 68 0.06 -22.89 0.05
N LEU A 69 -0.69 -23.75 0.78
CA LEU A 69 -2.15 -23.68 0.83
C LEU A 69 -2.65 -22.35 1.42
N GLN A 70 -2.02 -21.86 2.49
CA GLN A 70 -2.33 -20.54 3.06
C GLN A 70 -2.08 -19.39 2.09
N LEU A 71 -0.96 -19.42 1.34
CA LEU A 71 -0.67 -18.42 0.32
C LEU A 71 -1.70 -18.45 -0.81
N LYS A 72 -2.08 -19.64 -1.27
CA LYS A 72 -3.12 -19.82 -2.29
C LYS A 72 -4.49 -19.33 -1.82
N GLU A 73 -4.83 -19.53 -0.54
CA GLU A 73 -6.06 -19.00 0.05
C GLU A 73 -6.04 -17.48 0.15
N LYS A 74 -4.92 -16.88 0.56
CA LYS A 74 -4.70 -15.42 0.57
C LYS A 74 -4.75 -14.81 -0.83
N GLN A 75 -4.45 -15.57 -1.89
CA GLN A 75 -4.50 -15.10 -3.27
C GLN A 75 -5.92 -15.02 -3.84
N LYS A 76 -6.85 -15.88 -3.40
CA LYS A 76 -8.26 -15.88 -3.88
C LYS A 76 -8.96 -14.51 -3.83
N PRO A 77 -8.92 -13.74 -2.72
CA PRO A 77 -9.55 -12.41 -2.70
C PRO A 77 -8.86 -11.43 -3.65
N TYR A 78 -7.55 -11.54 -3.85
CA TYR A 78 -6.81 -10.73 -4.81
C TYR A 78 -7.24 -11.03 -6.26
N ASP A 79 -7.35 -12.31 -6.63
CA ASP A 79 -7.83 -12.73 -7.95
C ASP A 79 -9.28 -12.26 -8.21
N SER A 80 -10.14 -12.31 -7.17
CA SER A 80 -11.50 -11.77 -7.25
C SER A 80 -11.51 -10.25 -7.48
N THR A 81 -10.61 -9.54 -6.80
CA THR A 81 -10.46 -8.08 -6.94
C THR A 81 -9.94 -7.75 -8.33
N LEU A 82 -8.93 -8.46 -8.82
CA LEU A 82 -8.36 -8.28 -10.15
C LEU A 82 -9.42 -8.49 -11.25
N LYS A 83 -10.26 -9.53 -11.10
CA LYS A 83 -11.38 -9.76 -12.03
C LYS A 83 -12.40 -8.63 -12.03
N ALA A 84 -12.72 -8.06 -10.87
CA ALA A 84 -13.61 -6.92 -10.75
C ALA A 84 -13.02 -5.66 -11.40
N VAL A 85 -11.73 -5.37 -11.13
CA VAL A 85 -10.98 -4.26 -11.74
C VAL A 85 -10.95 -4.40 -13.27
N ASN A 86 -10.65 -5.59 -13.79
CA ASN A 86 -10.67 -5.83 -15.23
C ASN A 86 -12.04 -5.59 -15.84
N LYS A 87 -13.12 -5.99 -15.14
CA LYS A 87 -14.50 -5.73 -15.61
C LYS A 87 -14.82 -4.23 -15.64
N SER A 88 -14.40 -3.47 -14.63
CA SER A 88 -14.58 -2.01 -14.63
C SER A 88 -13.75 -1.31 -15.71
N TRP A 89 -12.54 -1.79 -15.97
CA TRP A 89 -11.65 -1.24 -16.99
C TRP A 89 -12.25 -1.40 -18.40
N GLU A 90 -12.77 -2.58 -18.71
CA GLU A 90 -13.44 -2.86 -19.99
C GLU A 90 -14.71 -2.03 -20.19
N ALA A 91 -15.47 -1.82 -19.11
CA ALA A 91 -16.65 -0.96 -19.14
C ALA A 91 -16.27 0.50 -19.43
N LEU A 92 -15.20 1.00 -18.81
CA LEU A 92 -14.66 2.34 -19.06
C LEU A 92 -14.22 2.53 -20.51
N ILE A 93 -13.46 1.57 -21.05
CA ILE A 93 -13.01 1.62 -22.45
C ILE A 93 -14.21 1.64 -23.40
N THR A 94 -15.23 0.84 -23.13
CA THR A 94 -16.44 0.80 -23.96
C THR A 94 -17.24 2.11 -23.88
N ASP A 95 -17.38 2.72 -22.69
CA ASP A 95 -18.01 4.04 -22.54
C ASP A 95 -17.21 5.13 -23.30
N LEU A 96 -15.89 5.12 -23.16
CA LEU A 96 -15.01 6.08 -23.82
C LEU A 96 -15.06 5.95 -25.35
N GLU A 97 -15.10 4.73 -25.87
CA GLU A 97 -15.33 4.45 -27.29
C GLU A 97 -16.64 5.07 -27.76
N SER A 98 -17.73 4.82 -27.03
CA SER A 98 -19.03 5.40 -27.37
C SER A 98 -18.98 6.94 -27.39
N ARG A 99 -18.38 7.58 -26.38
CA ARG A 99 -18.26 9.04 -26.30
C ARG A 99 -17.42 9.61 -27.44
N SER A 100 -16.31 8.96 -27.79
CA SER A 100 -15.44 9.39 -28.90
C SER A 100 -16.20 9.45 -30.23
N ILE A 101 -17.09 8.49 -30.46
CA ILE A 101 -17.94 8.43 -31.67
C ILE A 101 -18.97 9.58 -31.66
N HIS A 102 -19.54 9.92 -30.49
CA HIS A 102 -20.49 11.03 -30.38
C HIS A 102 -19.81 12.39 -30.61
N THR A 103 -18.61 12.61 -30.03
CA THR A 103 -17.83 13.84 -30.23
C THR A 103 -17.54 14.06 -31.71
N ARG A 104 -17.09 13.03 -32.42
CA ARG A 104 -16.84 13.07 -33.87
C ARG A 104 -18.09 13.37 -34.69
N LYS A 105 -19.26 12.88 -34.29
CA LYS A 105 -20.52 13.17 -34.99
C LYS A 105 -20.99 14.60 -34.78
N SER A 106 -20.73 15.19 -33.61
CA SER A 106 -21.13 16.57 -33.31
C SER A 106 -20.30 17.64 -34.01
N SER A 107 -19.02 17.38 -34.33
CA SER A 107 -18.17 18.35 -35.04
C SER A 107 -18.56 18.52 -36.52
N GLY A 108 -19.12 17.48 -37.14
CA GLY A 108 -19.41 17.46 -38.58
C GLY A 108 -20.77 18.00 -39.02
N GLN A 109 -21.67 18.40 -38.12
CA GLN A 109 -23.09 18.54 -38.46
C GLN A 109 -23.64 19.98 -38.63
N ASP A 110 -22.87 21.05 -38.39
CA ASP A 110 -23.49 22.40 -38.29
C ASP A 110 -22.85 23.56 -39.07
N VAL A 111 -22.02 23.32 -40.08
CA VAL A 111 -21.64 24.39 -41.00
C VAL A 111 -21.63 23.88 -42.43
N GLY A 112 -22.56 24.41 -43.24
CA GLY A 112 -22.67 24.17 -44.67
C GLY A 112 -21.50 24.77 -45.46
N HIS A 113 -20.30 24.24 -45.27
CA HIS A 113 -19.18 24.45 -46.15
C HIS A 113 -18.76 23.12 -46.77
N THR A 114 -18.97 23.03 -48.09
CA THR A 114 -18.32 22.06 -48.95
C THR A 114 -16.83 21.99 -48.62
N PRO A 115 -16.31 20.84 -48.16
CA PRO A 115 -14.88 20.70 -48.01
C PRO A 115 -14.31 20.72 -49.42
N ASN A 116 -13.42 21.67 -49.67
CA ASN A 116 -12.60 21.64 -50.88
C ASN A 116 -11.74 20.37 -50.77
N VAL A 117 -12.18 19.32 -51.47
CA VAL A 117 -11.48 18.06 -51.62
C VAL A 117 -10.12 18.35 -52.25
N LYS A 118 -9.11 18.54 -51.40
CA LYS A 118 -7.75 18.16 -51.76
C LYS A 118 -7.64 16.70 -51.37
N ASP A 119 -7.80 15.83 -52.38
CA ASP A 119 -7.36 14.43 -52.39
C ASP A 119 -5.83 14.37 -52.16
N GLY A 120 -5.41 14.65 -50.93
CA GLY A 120 -4.10 14.30 -50.42
C GLY A 120 -4.21 13.01 -49.62
N PRO A 121 -3.34 12.01 -49.81
CA PRO A 121 -3.37 10.81 -48.98
C PRO A 121 -3.27 11.20 -47.50
N PRO A 122 -3.99 10.53 -46.58
CA PRO A 122 -3.89 10.83 -45.15
C PRO A 122 -2.43 10.80 -44.76
N SER A 123 -1.95 11.86 -44.10
CA SER A 123 -0.53 12.07 -43.90
C SER A 123 0.08 10.84 -43.22
N TYR A 124 1.10 10.24 -43.85
CA TYR A 124 1.79 9.03 -43.37
C TYR A 124 2.31 9.19 -41.92
N THR A 125 2.45 10.44 -41.47
CA THR A 125 2.86 10.86 -40.12
C THR A 125 1.84 10.59 -39.02
N GLU A 126 0.54 10.65 -39.31
CA GLU A 126 -0.52 10.51 -38.30
C GLU A 126 -0.71 9.05 -37.90
N ASN A 127 -0.66 8.15 -38.88
CA ASN A 127 -0.63 6.70 -38.67
C ASN A 127 0.65 6.26 -37.95
N ALA A 128 1.80 6.89 -38.22
CA ALA A 128 3.06 6.57 -37.52
C ALA A 128 3.04 7.01 -36.04
N PHE A 129 2.41 8.15 -35.73
CA PHE A 129 2.23 8.61 -34.35
C PHE A 129 1.29 7.69 -33.57
N LEU A 130 0.13 7.36 -34.14
CA LEU A 130 -0.82 6.44 -33.53
C LEU A 130 -0.22 5.04 -33.35
N SER A 131 0.53 4.54 -34.34
CA SER A 131 1.22 3.25 -34.24
C SER A 131 2.27 3.25 -33.13
N ARG A 132 3.06 4.33 -32.99
CA ARG A 132 4.07 4.46 -31.94
C ARG A 132 3.48 4.66 -30.53
N LEU A 133 2.29 5.26 -30.43
CA LEU A 133 1.58 5.39 -29.16
C LEU A 133 0.94 4.06 -28.71
N MET A 134 0.61 3.21 -29.68
CA MET A 134 0.09 1.85 -29.48
C MET A 134 1.20 0.82 -29.23
N GLU A 135 2.46 1.13 -29.60
CA GLU A 135 3.64 0.32 -29.25
C GLU A 135 3.90 0.43 -27.74
N THR A 136 3.55 -0.64 -27.01
CA THR A 136 3.89 -0.84 -25.60
C THR A 136 5.40 -1.00 -25.43
N GLY A 137 6.10 0.13 -25.32
CA GLY A 137 7.55 0.17 -25.11
C GLY A 137 7.99 -0.59 -23.85
N ALA A 138 8.97 -1.48 -24.03
CA ALA A 138 9.89 -2.02 -23.01
C ALA A 138 9.33 -2.93 -21.89
N THR A 139 8.14 -3.52 -22.02
CA THR A 139 7.63 -4.52 -21.03
C THR A 139 7.31 -5.91 -21.57
N GLU A 140 7.37 -6.14 -22.88
CA GLU A 140 7.01 -7.45 -23.46
C GLU A 140 8.14 -8.51 -23.38
N SER A 141 9.34 -8.13 -22.98
CA SER A 141 10.48 -9.05 -22.91
C SER A 141 10.79 -9.46 -21.47
N SER A 142 9.87 -10.13 -20.76
CA SER A 142 10.19 -11.06 -19.66
C SER A 142 8.94 -11.79 -19.12
N SER A 143 8.33 -12.64 -19.95
CA SER A 143 7.35 -13.63 -19.49
C SER A 143 7.46 -14.91 -20.31
N SER A 144 8.65 -15.53 -20.29
CA SER A 144 8.80 -16.93 -20.71
C SER A 144 8.20 -17.83 -19.62
N ASN A 145 6.87 -17.90 -19.57
CA ASN A 145 6.17 -18.98 -18.88
C ASN A 145 5.08 -19.51 -19.81
N ASN A 146 5.48 -20.51 -20.60
CA ASN A 146 4.59 -21.34 -21.38
C ASN A 146 3.55 -22.00 -20.47
N CYS A 147 2.38 -21.38 -20.30
CA CYS A 147 1.10 -22.04 -20.04
C CYS A 147 -0.05 -21.01 -20.10
N THR A 148 -0.95 -21.21 -21.08
CA THR A 148 -2.28 -20.55 -21.25
C THR A 148 -2.35 -19.18 -21.96
N GLU A 149 -1.72 -19.02 -23.14
CA GLU A 149 -1.68 -17.70 -23.83
C GLU A 149 -2.78 -17.43 -24.87
N GLN A 150 -3.50 -18.42 -25.37
CA GLN A 150 -4.33 -18.18 -26.56
C GLN A 150 -5.63 -17.36 -26.32
N ILE A 151 -6.09 -17.20 -25.08
CA ILE A 151 -7.31 -16.39 -24.76
C ILE A 151 -6.94 -14.99 -24.25
N LYS A 152 -5.70 -14.77 -23.81
CA LYS A 152 -5.24 -13.44 -23.35
C LYS A 152 -4.81 -12.55 -24.51
N GLU A 153 -4.15 -13.11 -25.51
CA GLU A 153 -3.70 -12.37 -26.71
C GLU A 153 -4.88 -11.75 -27.49
N ASP A 154 -5.96 -12.52 -27.73
CA ASP A 154 -7.16 -12.02 -28.45
C ASP A 154 -7.82 -10.83 -27.73
N ARG A 155 -7.77 -10.81 -26.40
CA ARG A 155 -8.37 -9.76 -25.59
C ARG A 155 -7.52 -8.49 -25.58
N GLU A 156 -6.20 -8.62 -25.48
CA GLU A 156 -5.26 -7.50 -25.57
C GLU A 156 -5.30 -6.84 -26.97
N HIS A 157 -5.41 -7.63 -28.03
CA HIS A 157 -5.58 -7.10 -29.39
C HIS A 157 -6.90 -6.34 -29.58
N THR A 158 -8.00 -6.82 -28.98
CA THR A 158 -9.31 -6.15 -29.06
C THR A 158 -9.31 -4.81 -28.29
N VAL A 159 -8.68 -4.78 -27.11
CA VAL A 159 -8.55 -3.57 -26.29
C VAL A 159 -7.63 -2.54 -26.96
N SER A 160 -6.53 -3.00 -27.56
CA SER A 160 -5.62 -2.16 -28.34
C SER A 160 -6.35 -1.51 -29.53
N ALA A 161 -7.10 -2.29 -30.32
CA ALA A 161 -7.88 -1.76 -31.45
C ALA A 161 -8.92 -0.70 -31.05
N LYS A 162 -9.65 -0.91 -29.94
CA LYS A 162 -10.61 0.08 -29.42
C LYS A 162 -9.91 1.37 -28.99
N THR A 163 -8.76 1.26 -28.34
CA THR A 163 -7.96 2.41 -27.91
C THR A 163 -7.47 3.23 -29.12
N GLY A 164 -7.02 2.55 -30.18
CA GLY A 164 -6.67 3.19 -31.45
C GLY A 164 -7.83 3.95 -32.08
N ASN A 165 -9.03 3.36 -32.11
CA ASN A 165 -10.23 4.01 -32.63
C ASN A 165 -10.64 5.24 -31.82
N ILE A 166 -10.56 5.17 -30.49
CA ILE A 166 -10.83 6.31 -29.59
C ILE A 166 -9.89 7.47 -29.90
N LEU A 167 -8.59 7.19 -29.96
CA LEU A 167 -7.57 8.21 -30.22
C LEU A 167 -7.74 8.83 -31.61
N HIS A 168 -7.99 8.01 -32.63
CA HIS A 168 -8.25 8.49 -33.97
C HIS A 168 -9.48 9.41 -34.03
N ASN A 169 -10.59 9.04 -33.39
CA ASN A 169 -11.80 9.88 -33.33
C ASN A 169 -11.56 11.22 -32.61
N ILE A 170 -10.74 11.23 -31.57
CA ILE A 170 -10.39 12.46 -30.83
C ILE A 170 -9.51 13.37 -31.69
N ILE A 171 -8.49 12.83 -32.36
CA ILE A 171 -7.60 13.61 -33.24
C ILE A 171 -8.41 14.26 -34.36
N VAL A 172 -9.26 13.50 -35.04
CA VAL A 172 -10.13 14.03 -36.09
C VAL A 172 -11.05 15.15 -35.57
N ALA A 173 -11.64 14.97 -34.38
CA ALA A 173 -12.49 16.02 -33.79
C ALA A 173 -11.71 17.28 -33.39
N ILE A 174 -10.44 17.13 -32.98
CA ILE A 174 -9.55 18.26 -32.72
C ILE A 174 -9.24 18.97 -34.05
N ASP A 175 -8.89 18.24 -35.09
CA ASP A 175 -8.58 18.83 -36.40
C ASP A 175 -9.79 19.58 -36.98
N ASP A 176 -10.99 19.03 -36.86
CA ASP A 176 -12.24 19.70 -37.24
C ASP A 176 -12.41 21.04 -36.50
N LEU A 177 -12.16 21.06 -35.19
CA LEU A 177 -12.22 22.28 -34.37
C LEU A 177 -11.14 23.30 -34.74
N TRP A 178 -9.93 22.84 -35.08
CA TRP A 178 -8.86 23.70 -35.56
C TRP A 178 -9.22 24.32 -36.91
N CYS A 179 -9.77 23.54 -37.84
CA CYS A 179 -10.27 24.05 -39.11
C CYS A 179 -11.40 25.07 -38.92
N LEU A 180 -12.34 24.82 -38.00
CA LEU A 180 -13.40 25.78 -37.66
C LEU A 180 -12.83 27.07 -37.08
N LYS A 181 -11.89 26.98 -36.13
CA LYS A 181 -11.20 28.11 -35.53
C LYS A 181 -10.45 28.93 -36.58
N ASP A 182 -9.73 28.27 -37.49
CA ASP A 182 -8.99 28.95 -38.55
C ASP A 182 -9.92 29.62 -39.56
N GLY A 183 -11.06 28.99 -39.87
CA GLY A 183 -12.13 29.57 -40.68
C GLY A 183 -12.73 30.82 -40.03
N LEU A 184 -13.05 30.76 -38.73
CA LEU A 184 -13.54 31.90 -37.96
C LEU A 184 -12.49 33.01 -37.86
N TYR A 185 -11.22 32.66 -37.62
CA TYR A 185 -10.13 33.62 -37.58
C TYR A 185 -9.93 34.31 -38.93
N ALA A 186 -10.04 33.59 -40.04
CA ALA A 186 -10.00 34.16 -41.38
C ALA A 186 -11.20 35.07 -41.67
N ALA A 187 -12.40 34.72 -41.19
CA ALA A 187 -13.60 35.55 -41.31
C ALA A 187 -13.49 36.84 -40.50
N VAL A 188 -13.07 36.76 -39.24
CA VAL A 188 -12.83 37.92 -38.36
C VAL A 188 -11.73 38.81 -38.94
N ARG A 189 -10.66 38.23 -39.48
CA ARG A 189 -9.58 38.99 -40.14
C ARG A 189 -10.08 39.75 -41.37
N LYS A 190 -10.98 39.17 -42.16
CA LYS A 190 -11.60 39.86 -43.31
C LYS A 190 -12.47 41.04 -42.88
N GLU A 191 -13.23 40.90 -41.80
CA GLU A 191 -14.03 42.02 -41.28
C GLU A 191 -13.16 43.13 -40.68
N LEU A 192 -12.11 42.76 -39.95
CA LEU A 192 -11.24 43.70 -39.23
C LEU A 192 -10.27 44.48 -40.14
N GLN A 193 -9.94 43.94 -41.32
CA GLN A 193 -9.17 44.65 -42.35
C GLN A 193 -9.94 45.82 -42.99
N ASN A 194 -11.28 45.83 -42.92
CA ASN A 194 -12.08 46.96 -43.40
C ASN A 194 -12.09 48.15 -42.44
N ASP A 195 -11.69 47.95 -41.17
CA ASP A 195 -11.91 48.90 -40.10
C ASP A 195 -10.59 49.41 -39.49
N GLY A 196 -9.78 50.12 -40.29
CA GLY A 196 -8.74 51.10 -39.91
C GLY A 196 -7.61 50.75 -38.91
N SER A 197 -7.68 49.65 -38.16
CA SER A 197 -6.81 49.32 -37.00
C SER A 197 -5.61 48.45 -37.38
N CYS A 198 -4.99 48.76 -38.52
CA CYS A 198 -4.04 47.87 -39.19
C CYS A 198 -2.67 47.72 -38.47
N ARG A 199 -2.32 48.62 -37.54
CA ARG A 199 -1.00 48.63 -36.89
C ARG A 199 -0.84 47.67 -35.70
N GLN A 200 -1.83 47.60 -34.80
CA GLN A 200 -1.76 46.77 -33.60
C GLN A 200 -1.89 45.27 -33.90
N LEU A 201 -2.66 44.90 -34.93
CA LEU A 201 -2.76 43.51 -35.41
C LEU A 201 -1.46 43.03 -36.04
N ALA A 202 -0.74 43.88 -36.78
CA ALA A 202 0.52 43.50 -37.39
C ALA A 202 1.62 43.23 -36.33
N GLU A 203 1.66 44.01 -35.24
CA GLU A 203 2.54 43.77 -34.10
C GLU A 203 2.19 42.45 -33.39
N LEU A 204 0.91 42.22 -33.07
CA LEU A 204 0.47 40.97 -32.45
C LEU A 204 0.72 39.74 -33.35
N GLU A 205 0.56 39.87 -34.67
CA GLU A 205 0.87 38.80 -35.63
C GLU A 205 2.37 38.51 -35.71
N SER A 206 3.21 39.56 -35.64
CA SER A 206 4.66 39.39 -35.58
C SER A 206 5.10 38.70 -34.29
N GLU A 207 4.46 39.04 -33.17
CA GLU A 207 4.73 38.45 -31.86
C GLU A 207 4.29 36.99 -31.81
N VAL A 208 3.11 36.66 -32.33
CA VAL A 208 2.63 35.27 -32.45
C VAL A 208 3.54 34.44 -33.36
N LYS A 209 4.07 35.02 -34.44
CA LYS A 209 5.08 34.34 -35.28
C LYS A 209 6.38 34.12 -34.52
N ASN A 210 6.88 35.11 -33.79
CA ASN A 210 8.09 34.99 -32.97
C ASN A 210 7.93 33.90 -31.90
N LEU A 211 6.79 33.86 -31.22
CA LEU A 211 6.47 32.82 -30.25
C LEU A 211 6.39 31.43 -30.89
N ARG A 212 5.78 31.31 -32.08
CA ARG A 212 5.76 30.03 -32.82
C ARG A 212 7.17 29.56 -33.20
N PHE A 213 8.06 30.47 -33.61
CA PHE A 213 9.46 30.14 -33.87
C PHE A 213 10.21 29.72 -32.61
N ALA A 214 10.02 30.43 -31.49
CA ALA A 214 10.61 30.06 -30.22
C ALA A 214 10.14 28.67 -29.74
N ILE A 215 8.85 28.36 -29.89
CA ILE A 215 8.30 27.05 -29.58
C ILE A 215 8.89 25.96 -30.48
N ALA A 216 9.01 26.22 -31.79
CA ALA A 216 9.62 25.26 -32.73
C ALA A 216 11.11 25.00 -32.40
N ASP A 217 11.86 26.03 -32.01
CA ASP A 217 13.25 25.91 -31.57
C ASP A 217 13.36 25.08 -30.28
N VAL A 218 12.51 25.34 -29.29
CA VAL A 218 12.43 24.53 -28.06
C VAL A 218 12.12 23.07 -28.36
N HIS A 219 11.21 22.78 -29.30
CA HIS A 219 10.92 21.41 -29.71
C HIS A 219 12.10 20.73 -30.42
N LEU A 220 12.85 21.46 -31.25
CA LEU A 220 14.08 20.95 -31.87
C LEU A 220 15.15 20.63 -30.82
N ASN A 221 15.33 21.52 -29.83
CA ASN A 221 16.24 21.33 -28.72
C ASN A 221 15.85 20.11 -27.88
N HIS A 222 14.56 19.97 -27.55
CA HIS A 222 14.04 18.81 -26.84
C HIS A 222 14.30 17.50 -27.62
N ARG A 223 14.07 17.50 -28.93
CA ARG A 223 14.35 16.34 -29.80
C ARG A 223 15.84 16.02 -29.92
N SER A 224 16.71 17.03 -29.83
CA SER A 224 18.15 16.81 -29.78
C SER A 224 18.56 16.16 -28.46
N LEU A 225 18.12 16.74 -27.34
CA LEU A 225 18.40 16.22 -25.99
C LEU A 225 17.87 14.80 -25.80
N ALA A 226 16.68 14.50 -26.32
CA ALA A 226 16.11 13.16 -26.28
C ALA A 226 16.97 12.14 -27.04
N ARG A 227 17.54 12.52 -28.20
CA ARG A 227 18.47 11.66 -28.96
C ARG A 227 19.78 11.43 -28.20
N GLU A 228 20.30 12.47 -27.57
CA GLU A 228 21.53 12.38 -26.77
C GLU A 228 21.33 11.48 -25.53
N LEU A 229 20.22 11.64 -24.81
CA LEU A 229 19.85 10.76 -23.71
C LEU A 229 19.68 9.30 -24.15
N GLN A 230 19.08 9.08 -25.33
CA GLN A 230 18.96 7.73 -25.88
C GLN A 230 20.34 7.14 -26.21
N SER A 231 21.23 7.93 -26.83
CA SER A 231 22.61 7.52 -27.09
C SER A 231 23.36 7.15 -25.81
N HIS A 232 23.20 7.92 -24.72
CA HIS A 232 23.79 7.57 -23.43
C HIS A 232 23.28 6.24 -22.88
N ARG A 233 21.96 6.01 -22.96
CA ARG A 233 21.37 4.72 -22.54
C ARG A 233 21.91 3.54 -23.35
N ASP A 234 22.05 3.72 -24.66
CA ASP A 234 22.56 2.68 -25.55
C ASP A 234 24.04 2.36 -25.25
N ILE A 235 24.86 3.39 -24.99
CA ILE A 235 26.26 3.24 -24.58
C ILE A 235 26.35 2.52 -23.22
N ASP A 236 25.53 2.89 -22.25
CA ASP A 236 25.51 2.24 -20.94
C ASP A 236 25.08 0.77 -21.04
N ALA A 237 24.08 0.47 -21.88
CA ALA A 237 23.67 -0.90 -22.15
C ALA A 237 24.81 -1.73 -22.78
N LYS A 238 25.54 -1.13 -23.74
CA LYS A 238 26.72 -1.76 -24.35
C LYS A 238 27.83 -2.00 -23.33
N ASN A 239 28.19 -1.00 -22.53
CA ASN A 239 29.21 -1.11 -21.48
C ASN A 239 28.85 -2.19 -20.45
N LYS A 240 27.57 -2.26 -20.07
CA LYS A 240 27.07 -3.29 -19.15
C LYS A 240 27.16 -4.69 -19.75
N ALA A 241 26.93 -4.86 -21.05
CA ALA A 241 27.12 -6.12 -21.74
C ALA A 241 28.60 -6.51 -21.83
N GLU A 242 29.48 -5.56 -22.13
CA GLU A 242 30.93 -5.78 -22.17
C GLU A 242 31.49 -6.16 -20.80
N LEU A 243 31.04 -5.50 -19.72
CA LEU A 243 31.40 -5.87 -18.34
C LEU A 243 30.98 -7.30 -18.00
N LYS A 244 29.77 -7.72 -18.40
CA LYS A 244 29.32 -9.11 -18.20
C LYS A 244 30.19 -10.11 -18.97
N ARG A 245 30.55 -9.79 -20.22
CA ARG A 245 31.45 -10.62 -21.03
C ARG A 245 32.83 -10.74 -20.37
N LEU A 246 33.44 -9.62 -20.00
CA LEU A 246 34.75 -9.59 -19.34
C LEU A 246 34.74 -10.33 -18.00
N LYS A 247 33.65 -10.22 -17.23
CA LYS A 247 33.47 -10.99 -16.00
C LYS A 247 33.47 -12.50 -16.29
N GLY A 248 32.72 -12.95 -17.30
CA GLY A 248 32.71 -14.36 -17.71
C GLY A 248 34.08 -14.84 -18.20
N GLU A 249 34.82 -14.02 -18.94
CA GLU A 249 36.19 -14.33 -19.38
C GLU A 249 37.15 -14.46 -18.20
N LEU A 250 37.04 -13.58 -17.20
CA LEU A 250 37.83 -13.68 -15.97
C LEU A 250 37.50 -14.94 -15.18
N GLU A 251 36.23 -15.28 -15.03
CA GLU A 251 35.79 -16.51 -14.37
C GLU A 251 36.35 -17.77 -15.09
N SER A 252 36.34 -17.78 -16.42
CA SER A 252 36.96 -18.85 -17.23
C SER A 252 38.46 -18.94 -17.01
N ALA A 253 39.18 -17.81 -17.06
CA ALA A 253 40.63 -17.78 -16.85
C ALA A 253 41.02 -18.24 -15.44
N VAL A 254 40.23 -17.88 -14.42
CA VAL A 254 40.43 -18.34 -13.04
C VAL A 254 40.22 -19.86 -12.94
N ALA A 255 39.19 -20.39 -13.59
CA ALA A 255 38.95 -21.84 -13.63
C ALA A 255 40.08 -22.60 -14.32
N GLU A 256 40.57 -22.10 -15.47
CA GLU A 256 41.73 -22.66 -16.18
C GLU A 256 43.00 -22.63 -15.33
N LEU A 257 43.25 -21.52 -14.61
CA LEU A 257 44.38 -21.38 -13.72
C LEU A 257 44.29 -22.33 -12.53
N GLN A 258 43.11 -22.49 -11.94
CA GLN A 258 42.86 -23.47 -10.87
C GLN A 258 43.08 -24.90 -11.36
N GLU A 259 42.62 -25.24 -12.56
CA GLU A 259 42.86 -26.55 -13.18
C GLU A 259 44.37 -26.78 -13.41
N SER A 260 45.08 -25.77 -13.92
CA SER A 260 46.53 -25.83 -14.12
C SER A 260 47.28 -26.05 -12.80
N ASN A 261 46.86 -25.39 -11.73
CA ASN A 261 47.43 -25.56 -10.38
C ASN A 261 47.14 -26.96 -9.82
N CYS A 262 45.94 -27.51 -10.05
CA CYS A 262 45.64 -28.89 -9.69
C CYS A 262 46.55 -29.87 -10.44
N LYS A 263 46.74 -29.69 -11.76
CA LYS A 263 47.68 -30.51 -12.57
C LYS A 263 49.12 -30.40 -12.05
N LEU A 264 49.57 -29.20 -11.72
CA LEU A 264 50.91 -28.95 -11.16
C LEU A 264 51.08 -29.59 -9.78
N ALA A 265 50.05 -29.57 -8.94
CA ALA A 265 50.05 -30.26 -7.64
C ALA A 265 50.14 -31.79 -7.81
N THR A 266 49.45 -32.36 -8.81
CA THR A 266 49.57 -33.79 -9.15
C THR A 266 50.98 -34.14 -9.62
N LEU A 267 51.57 -33.36 -10.52
CA LEU A 267 52.95 -33.56 -10.98
C LEU A 267 53.98 -33.40 -9.85
N LYS A 268 53.74 -32.48 -8.91
CA LYS A 268 54.59 -32.31 -7.72
C LYS A 268 54.48 -33.52 -6.79
N ALA A 269 53.28 -34.04 -6.56
CA ALA A 269 53.06 -35.26 -5.79
C ALA A 269 53.73 -36.49 -6.43
N GLU A 270 53.69 -36.59 -7.77
CA GLU A 270 54.37 -37.65 -8.53
C GLU A 270 55.91 -37.53 -8.46
N ARG A 271 56.44 -36.30 -8.55
CA ARG A 271 57.87 -36.02 -8.34
C ARG A 271 58.31 -36.38 -6.92
N ASP A 272 57.53 -36.02 -5.92
CA ASP A 272 57.88 -36.29 -4.52
C ASP A 272 57.68 -37.79 -4.18
N ALA A 273 56.79 -38.51 -4.87
CA ALA A 273 56.68 -39.97 -4.81
C ALA A 273 57.87 -40.67 -5.49
N THR A 274 58.40 -40.13 -6.60
CA THR A 274 59.57 -40.68 -7.30
C THR A 274 60.91 -40.36 -6.63
N LYS A 275 60.99 -39.31 -5.80
CA LYS A 275 62.15 -39.04 -4.93
C LYS A 275 62.37 -40.08 -3.81
N GLY A 276 61.37 -40.93 -3.53
CA GLY A 276 61.50 -42.05 -2.58
C GLY A 276 62.26 -43.26 -3.14
N ALA A 277 62.47 -43.32 -4.47
CA ALA A 277 63.28 -44.35 -5.11
C ALA A 277 64.70 -43.79 -5.40
N PHE A 278 65.64 -44.12 -4.52
CA PHE A 278 67.06 -43.87 -4.74
C PHE A 278 67.52 -44.48 -6.07
N PHE A 279 68.10 -43.67 -6.95
CA PHE A 279 68.93 -44.15 -8.05
C PHE A 279 70.16 -44.88 -7.46
N PRO A 280 70.51 -46.10 -7.90
CA PRO A 280 71.75 -46.72 -7.48
C PRO A 280 72.92 -45.97 -8.13
N VAL A 281 73.69 -45.28 -7.29
CA VAL A 281 75.05 -44.83 -7.63
C VAL A 281 75.86 -46.07 -8.01
N LEU A 282 76.35 -46.09 -9.25
CA LEU A 282 77.24 -47.14 -9.77
C LEU A 282 78.54 -47.17 -8.96
N ASN A 283 78.62 -48.10 -8.01
CA ASN A 283 79.89 -48.53 -7.43
C ASN A 283 80.55 -49.50 -8.42
N LEU A 284 81.52 -49.01 -9.17
CA LEU A 284 82.38 -49.83 -10.02
C LEU A 284 83.35 -50.62 -9.13
N GLY A 285 82.99 -51.86 -8.85
CA GLY A 285 83.89 -52.82 -8.20
C GLY A 285 84.97 -53.29 -9.18
N SER A 286 86.21 -53.37 -8.71
CA SER A 286 87.19 -54.31 -9.26
C SER A 286 88.03 -54.88 -8.12
N LYS A 287 87.96 -56.21 -7.98
CA LYS A 287 88.76 -57.03 -7.05
C LYS A 287 90.02 -57.52 -7.77
N HIS A 288 91.16 -57.28 -7.11
CA HIS A 288 92.41 -58.05 -7.09
C HIS A 288 93.08 -58.49 -8.40
N VAL A 289 94.33 -58.04 -8.62
CA VAL A 289 95.51 -58.92 -8.74
C VAL A 289 96.74 -58.24 -8.13
N SER A 290 97.51 -59.03 -7.40
CA SER A 290 98.74 -58.73 -6.69
C SER A 290 99.93 -58.42 -7.61
N GLY A 291 100.70 -57.39 -7.23
CA GLY A 291 102.16 -57.37 -7.38
C GLY A 291 102.72 -56.42 -8.44
N ASP A 292 102.99 -55.17 -8.06
CA ASP A 292 104.34 -54.60 -8.14
C ASP A 292 104.39 -53.32 -7.29
N LYS A 293 105.28 -53.25 -6.31
CA LYS A 293 105.30 -52.16 -5.32
C LYS A 293 106.28 -51.08 -5.80
N VAL A 294 105.82 -49.83 -5.67
CA VAL A 294 106.58 -48.56 -5.50
C VAL A 294 106.51 -47.55 -6.65
N LYS A 295 106.27 -47.92 -7.92
CA LYS A 295 106.12 -46.92 -9.00
C LYS A 295 104.70 -46.37 -9.21
N ASP A 296 103.67 -47.16 -8.92
CA ASP A 296 102.25 -46.80 -9.18
C ASP A 296 101.70 -45.75 -8.19
N LYS A 297 102.10 -45.85 -6.91
CA LYS A 297 101.68 -44.90 -5.86
C LYS A 297 102.14 -43.46 -6.12
N HIS A 298 103.23 -43.26 -6.85
CA HIS A 298 103.74 -41.94 -7.17
C HIS A 298 102.97 -41.29 -8.33
N ILE A 299 102.39 -42.11 -9.22
CA ILE A 299 101.52 -41.65 -10.31
C ILE A 299 100.16 -41.30 -9.72
N ASP A 300 99.57 -42.16 -8.88
CA ASP A 300 98.32 -41.87 -8.16
C ASP A 300 98.40 -40.62 -7.27
N LEU A 301 99.54 -40.41 -6.58
CA LEU A 301 99.76 -39.20 -5.77
C LEU A 301 99.85 -37.94 -6.65
N HIS A 302 100.52 -38.02 -7.80
CA HIS A 302 100.64 -36.89 -8.71
C HIS A 302 99.31 -36.59 -9.42
N GLU A 303 98.51 -37.60 -9.76
CA GLU A 303 97.15 -37.44 -10.29
C GLU A 303 96.20 -36.86 -9.23
N MET A 304 96.28 -37.31 -7.98
CA MET A 304 95.53 -36.75 -6.86
C MET A 304 95.93 -35.29 -6.60
N GLU A 305 97.23 -34.96 -6.67
CA GLU A 305 97.73 -33.59 -6.53
C GLU A 305 97.27 -32.70 -7.70
N SER A 306 97.23 -33.24 -8.91
CA SER A 306 96.71 -32.55 -10.11
C SER A 306 95.21 -32.29 -9.99
N ALA A 307 94.43 -33.28 -9.55
CA ALA A 307 92.98 -33.15 -9.31
C ALA A 307 92.69 -32.17 -8.17
N LEU A 308 93.50 -32.15 -7.11
CA LEU A 308 93.36 -31.19 -6.02
C LEU A 308 93.65 -29.77 -6.51
N LYS A 309 94.68 -29.59 -7.35
CA LYS A 309 95.00 -28.30 -7.98
C LYS A 309 93.90 -27.83 -8.92
N GLU A 310 93.32 -28.73 -9.71
CA GLU A 310 92.17 -28.43 -10.58
C GLU A 310 90.92 -28.04 -9.78
N LEU A 311 90.63 -28.76 -8.68
CA LEU A 311 89.53 -28.40 -7.78
C LEU A 311 89.75 -27.05 -7.09
N LEU A 312 90.99 -26.72 -6.74
CA LEU A 312 91.36 -25.43 -6.15
C LEU A 312 91.18 -24.29 -7.16
N GLU A 313 91.59 -24.52 -8.41
CA GLU A 313 91.39 -23.56 -9.51
C GLU A 313 89.90 -23.38 -9.81
N GLN A 314 89.12 -24.46 -9.84
CA GLN A 314 87.67 -24.42 -10.03
C GLN A 314 86.96 -23.72 -8.86
N ALA A 315 87.40 -23.94 -7.61
CA ALA A 315 86.88 -23.23 -6.44
C ALA A 315 87.21 -21.73 -6.52
N SER A 316 88.40 -21.38 -7.01
CA SER A 316 88.84 -19.99 -7.18
C SER A 316 88.05 -19.29 -8.29
N SER A 317 87.83 -19.96 -9.42
CA SER A 317 86.96 -19.48 -10.51
C SER A 317 85.51 -19.27 -10.04
N ARG A 318 84.92 -20.24 -9.33
CA ARG A 318 83.57 -20.08 -8.74
C ARG A 318 83.50 -18.92 -7.75
N LEU A 319 84.55 -18.71 -6.96
CA LEU A 319 84.60 -17.59 -6.02
C LEU A 319 84.65 -16.25 -6.75
N THR A 320 85.37 -16.15 -7.87
CA THR A 320 85.39 -14.93 -8.69
C THR A 320 84.04 -14.66 -9.38
N GLU A 321 83.37 -15.69 -9.89
CA GLU A 321 82.02 -15.57 -10.45
C GLU A 321 81.02 -15.10 -9.40
N LEU A 322 81.07 -15.68 -8.19
CA LEU A 322 80.19 -15.28 -7.09
C LEU A 322 80.42 -13.83 -6.68
N LYS A 323 81.68 -13.35 -6.68
CA LYS A 323 82.00 -11.94 -6.44
C LYS A 323 81.43 -11.04 -7.54
N GLY A 324 81.52 -11.45 -8.82
CA GLY A 324 80.92 -10.74 -9.94
C GLY A 324 79.40 -10.60 -9.80
N LEU A 325 78.71 -11.71 -9.52
CA LEU A 325 77.26 -11.71 -9.29
C LEU A 325 76.83 -10.88 -8.08
N HIS A 326 77.68 -10.81 -7.04
CA HIS A 326 77.42 -9.96 -5.88
C HIS A 326 77.47 -8.48 -6.24
N GLU A 327 78.45 -8.06 -7.05
CA GLU A 327 78.59 -6.69 -7.53
C GLU A 327 77.40 -6.29 -8.42
N GLU A 328 76.99 -7.18 -9.34
CA GLU A 328 75.80 -6.98 -10.18
C GLU A 328 74.54 -6.80 -9.33
N ARG A 329 74.37 -7.62 -8.29
CA ARG A 329 73.25 -7.49 -7.35
C ARG A 329 73.26 -6.14 -6.63
N ILE A 330 74.42 -5.64 -6.22
CA ILE A 330 74.55 -4.31 -5.60
C ILE A 330 74.11 -3.22 -6.59
N GLN A 331 74.56 -3.31 -7.85
CA GLN A 331 74.21 -2.35 -8.89
C GLN A 331 72.70 -2.31 -9.17
N ILE A 332 72.05 -3.48 -9.24
CA ILE A 332 70.58 -3.58 -9.42
C ILE A 332 69.85 -2.97 -8.21
N LEU A 333 70.30 -3.26 -6.99
CA LEU A 333 69.70 -2.67 -5.78
C LEU A 333 69.80 -1.13 -5.79
N GLN A 334 70.92 -0.59 -6.27
CA GLN A 334 71.10 0.85 -6.40
C GLN A 334 70.17 1.46 -7.47
N GLN A 335 69.99 0.79 -8.61
CA GLN A 335 69.03 1.20 -9.65
C GLN A 335 67.58 1.17 -9.12
N LEU A 336 67.20 0.12 -8.39
CA LEU A 336 65.88 0.01 -7.77
C LEU A 336 65.65 1.13 -6.75
N SER A 337 66.65 1.45 -5.94
CA SER A 337 66.58 2.57 -4.98
C SER A 337 66.37 3.92 -5.70
N ASN A 338 67.07 4.14 -6.82
CA ASN A 338 66.91 5.36 -7.60
C ASN A 338 65.50 5.47 -8.21
N LEU A 339 65.00 4.39 -8.81
CA LEU A 339 63.63 4.34 -9.36
C LEU A 339 62.57 4.57 -8.26
N GLN A 340 62.75 3.95 -7.10
CA GLN A 340 61.87 4.14 -5.95
C GLN A 340 61.86 5.61 -5.48
N ASN A 341 63.02 6.26 -5.45
CA ASN A 341 63.14 7.67 -5.07
C ASN A 341 62.50 8.60 -6.11
N THR A 342 62.61 8.29 -7.40
CA THR A 342 61.94 9.03 -8.47
C THR A 342 60.42 8.87 -8.39
N LEU A 343 59.92 7.66 -8.14
CA LEU A 343 58.49 7.39 -8.03
C LEU A 343 57.87 8.01 -6.78
N LYS A 344 58.59 8.03 -5.65
CA LYS A 344 58.13 8.64 -4.39
C LYS A 344 58.30 10.16 -4.35
N SER A 345 59.05 10.75 -5.27
CA SER A 345 59.25 12.19 -5.34
C SER A 345 57.96 12.88 -5.78
N VAL A 346 57.30 13.54 -4.83
CA VAL A 346 56.11 14.37 -5.06
C VAL A 346 56.35 15.40 -6.16
N LYS A 347 57.57 15.91 -6.29
CA LYS A 347 57.96 16.87 -7.32
C LYS A 347 57.95 16.24 -8.73
N CYS A 348 58.32 14.97 -8.86
CA CYS A 348 58.26 14.25 -10.14
C CYS A 348 56.82 13.91 -10.53
N ILE A 349 55.97 13.56 -9.56
CA ILE A 349 54.54 13.33 -9.79
C ILE A 349 53.84 14.63 -10.19
N SER A 350 54.08 15.73 -9.47
CA SER A 350 53.41 17.01 -9.71
C SER A 350 53.86 17.74 -10.98
N SER A 351 55.07 17.44 -11.46
CA SER A 351 55.57 17.93 -12.77
C SER A 351 55.23 16.99 -13.94
N SER A 352 54.62 15.84 -13.68
CA SER A 352 54.18 14.92 -14.72
C SER A 352 53.08 15.57 -15.57
N LYS A 353 53.17 15.38 -16.89
CA LYS A 353 52.19 15.89 -17.86
C LYS A 353 50.76 15.45 -17.55
N VAL A 354 50.59 14.22 -17.05
CA VAL A 354 49.28 13.66 -16.69
C VAL A 354 48.69 14.40 -15.49
N PHE A 355 49.50 14.69 -14.47
CA PHE A 355 49.05 15.41 -13.28
C PHE A 355 48.67 16.86 -13.61
N LEU A 356 49.46 17.53 -14.44
CA LEU A 356 49.16 18.90 -14.89
C LEU A 356 47.84 18.96 -15.68
N LEU A 357 47.61 17.99 -16.58
CA LEU A 357 46.36 17.92 -17.34
C LEU A 357 45.14 17.73 -16.42
N VAL A 358 45.24 16.84 -15.42
CA VAL A 358 44.17 16.60 -14.44
C VAL A 358 43.92 17.85 -13.59
N ARG A 359 44.98 18.54 -13.17
CA ARG A 359 44.88 19.80 -12.41
C ARG A 359 44.20 20.90 -13.22
N ASP A 360 44.56 21.04 -14.49
CA ASP A 360 43.98 22.08 -15.35
C ASP A 360 42.50 21.76 -15.67
N GLN A 361 42.15 20.48 -15.85
CA GLN A 361 40.76 20.04 -15.98
C GLN A 361 39.96 20.28 -14.69
N LEU A 362 40.57 20.07 -13.52
CA LEU A 362 39.96 20.36 -12.22
C LEU A 362 39.68 21.87 -12.08
N GLU A 363 40.64 22.72 -12.41
CA GLU A 363 40.45 24.17 -12.34
C GLU A 363 39.36 24.66 -13.31
N LYS A 364 39.27 24.04 -14.50
CA LYS A 364 38.17 24.28 -15.45
C LYS A 364 36.82 23.88 -14.88
N SER A 365 36.71 22.68 -14.30
CA SER A 365 35.45 22.23 -13.68
C SER A 365 35.04 23.13 -12.51
N LYS A 366 36.01 23.65 -11.76
CA LYS A 366 35.79 24.58 -10.65
C LYS A 366 35.24 25.92 -11.13
N SER A 367 35.76 26.48 -12.23
CA SER A 367 35.23 27.72 -12.80
C SER A 367 33.84 27.55 -13.42
N GLU A 368 33.55 26.39 -14.03
CA GLU A 368 32.20 26.04 -14.50
C GLU A 368 31.19 25.97 -13.34
N VAL A 369 31.58 25.38 -12.19
CA VAL A 369 30.74 25.35 -10.99
C VAL A 369 30.42 26.76 -10.49
N PHE A 370 31.40 27.67 -10.44
CA PHE A 370 31.14 29.06 -10.04
C PHE A 370 30.18 29.77 -11.00
N LEU A 371 30.33 29.55 -12.31
CA LEU A 371 29.41 30.13 -13.30
C LEU A 371 27.97 29.63 -13.14
N HIS A 372 27.79 28.34 -12.83
CA HIS A 372 26.48 27.78 -12.53
C HIS A 372 25.90 28.32 -11.22
N GLN A 373 26.74 28.55 -10.20
CA GLN A 373 26.34 29.18 -8.96
C GLN A 373 25.81 30.61 -9.19
N ASP A 374 26.51 31.41 -9.99
CA ASP A 374 26.08 32.77 -10.34
C ASP A 374 24.76 32.79 -11.12
N LEU A 375 24.56 31.84 -12.03
CA LEU A 375 23.31 31.69 -12.78
C LEU A 375 22.14 31.29 -11.86
N PHE A 376 22.40 30.40 -10.90
CA PHE A 376 21.40 29.98 -9.92
C PHE A 376 20.98 31.16 -9.03
N GLU A 377 21.93 31.97 -8.56
CA GLU A 377 21.62 33.16 -7.75
C GLU A 377 20.77 34.16 -8.54
N LYS A 378 21.06 34.39 -9.83
CA LYS A 378 20.23 35.21 -10.71
C LYS A 378 18.80 34.67 -10.86
N LEU A 379 18.65 33.35 -11.09
CA LEU A 379 17.34 32.71 -11.20
C LEU A 379 16.55 32.80 -9.90
N GLN A 380 17.23 32.71 -8.75
CA GLN A 380 16.58 32.87 -7.45
C GLN A 380 16.01 34.28 -7.27
N VAL A 381 16.77 35.31 -7.67
CA VAL A 381 16.29 36.70 -7.65
C VAL A 381 15.13 36.91 -8.64
N GLU A 382 15.18 36.33 -9.84
CA GLU A 382 14.07 36.39 -10.80
C GLU A 382 12.80 35.72 -10.25
N LYS A 383 12.93 34.57 -9.61
CA LYS A 383 11.81 33.87 -8.95
C LYS A 383 11.16 34.76 -7.88
N ASP A 384 11.96 35.42 -7.05
CA ASP A 384 11.46 36.30 -6.00
C ASP A 384 10.77 37.55 -6.58
N ASN A 385 11.31 38.11 -7.66
CA ASN A 385 10.67 39.20 -8.41
C ASN A 385 9.33 38.77 -9.02
N LEU A 386 9.26 37.57 -9.60
CA LEU A 386 8.01 37.01 -10.14
C LEU A 386 6.96 36.80 -9.05
N ALA A 387 7.36 36.26 -7.90
CA ALA A 387 6.46 36.12 -6.75
C ALA A 387 5.94 37.48 -6.26
N TRP A 388 6.76 38.52 -6.30
CA TRP A 388 6.32 39.88 -5.97
C TRP A 388 5.33 40.44 -7.00
N ARG A 389 5.58 40.21 -8.30
CA ARG A 389 4.66 40.59 -9.39
C ARG A 389 3.34 39.86 -9.33
N GLU A 390 3.35 38.57 -8.98
CA GLU A 390 2.13 37.78 -8.78
C GLU A 390 1.27 38.36 -7.65
N LYS A 391 1.89 38.72 -6.52
CA LYS A 391 1.19 39.40 -5.41
C LYS A 391 0.62 40.74 -5.84
N GLU A 392 1.36 41.54 -6.61
CA GLU A 392 0.89 42.81 -7.16
C GLU A 392 -0.36 42.61 -8.03
N LEU A 393 -0.35 41.60 -8.91
CA LEU A 393 -1.50 41.27 -9.76
C LEU A 393 -2.69 40.76 -8.96
N SER A 394 -2.46 39.93 -7.94
CA SER A 394 -3.53 39.48 -7.02
C SER A 394 -4.22 40.65 -6.35
N ILE A 395 -3.45 41.61 -5.82
CA ILE A 395 -4.01 42.82 -5.18
C ILE A 395 -4.80 43.65 -6.21
N LYS A 396 -4.31 43.80 -7.43
CA LYS A 396 -5.05 44.50 -8.50
C LYS A 396 -6.36 43.79 -8.84
N ASN A 397 -6.37 42.46 -8.84
CA ASN A 397 -7.59 41.67 -9.06
C ASN A 397 -8.59 41.85 -7.92
N ASP A 398 -8.14 41.81 -6.66
CA ASP A 398 -8.99 42.05 -5.50
C ASP A 398 -9.63 43.45 -5.53
N ILE A 399 -8.86 44.46 -5.95
CA ILE A 399 -9.36 45.83 -6.15
C ILE A 399 -10.40 45.87 -7.28
N ALA A 400 -10.16 45.20 -8.40
CA ALA A 400 -11.12 45.12 -9.50
C ALA A 400 -12.44 44.44 -9.06
N ASP A 401 -12.36 43.36 -8.29
CA ASP A 401 -13.53 42.67 -7.72
C ASP A 401 -14.32 43.56 -6.76
N VAL A 402 -13.62 44.36 -5.94
CA VAL A 402 -14.27 45.36 -5.08
C VAL A 402 -15.00 46.40 -5.93
N PHE A 403 -14.37 46.94 -6.97
CA PHE A 403 -15.02 47.89 -7.88
C PHE A 403 -16.24 47.28 -8.59
N GLN A 404 -16.16 46.04 -9.03
CA GLN A 404 -17.28 45.35 -9.68
C GLN A 404 -18.46 45.15 -8.70
N ARG A 405 -18.18 44.77 -7.45
CA ARG A 405 -19.20 44.68 -6.40
C ARG A 405 -19.82 46.05 -6.08
N SER A 406 -19.00 47.09 -5.95
CA SER A 406 -19.48 48.47 -5.74
C SER A 406 -20.36 48.96 -6.89
N LEU A 407 -19.98 48.66 -8.14
CA LEU A 407 -20.77 48.99 -9.32
C LEU A 407 -22.11 48.24 -9.34
N ALA A 408 -22.12 46.95 -8.99
CA ALA A 408 -23.36 46.16 -8.89
C ALA A 408 -24.32 46.74 -7.83
N VAL A 409 -23.79 47.15 -6.67
CA VAL A 409 -24.59 47.83 -5.63
C VAL A 409 -25.14 49.16 -6.14
N ALA A 410 -24.32 49.99 -6.78
CA ALA A 410 -24.75 51.26 -7.35
C ALA A 410 -25.87 51.06 -8.40
N ASN A 411 -25.72 50.08 -9.29
CA ASN A 411 -26.74 49.71 -10.28
C ASN A 411 -28.03 49.24 -9.62
N SER A 412 -27.95 48.36 -8.61
CA SER A 412 -29.15 47.89 -7.89
C SER A 412 -29.91 49.04 -7.22
N ARG A 413 -29.18 50.00 -6.63
CA ARG A 413 -29.75 51.20 -6.02
C ARG A 413 -30.39 52.12 -7.07
N ALA A 414 -29.75 52.29 -8.23
CA ALA A 414 -30.32 53.05 -9.33
C ALA A 414 -31.62 52.41 -9.84
N SER A 415 -31.65 51.08 -10.02
CA SER A 415 -32.86 50.35 -10.40
C SER A 415 -33.97 50.46 -9.36
N HIS A 416 -33.64 50.33 -8.06
CA HIS A 416 -34.61 50.51 -6.98
C HIS A 416 -35.22 51.91 -6.96
N LEU A 417 -34.37 52.96 -7.08
CA LEU A 417 -34.85 54.34 -7.17
C LEU A 417 -35.71 54.57 -8.41
N GLY A 418 -35.36 53.97 -9.55
CA GLY A 418 -36.18 54.01 -10.77
C GLY A 418 -37.55 53.38 -10.56
N ALA A 419 -37.63 52.22 -9.89
CA ALA A 419 -38.89 51.56 -9.56
C ALA A 419 -39.74 52.39 -8.58
N GLU A 420 -39.11 53.04 -7.60
CA GLU A 420 -39.80 53.91 -6.66
C GLU A 420 -40.40 55.13 -7.35
N ILE A 421 -39.65 55.77 -8.25
CA ILE A 421 -40.16 56.90 -9.05
C ILE A 421 -41.38 56.46 -9.86
N GLN A 422 -41.33 55.29 -10.49
CA GLN A 422 -42.47 54.76 -11.25
C GLN A 422 -43.70 54.53 -10.37
N ARG A 423 -43.51 53.97 -9.17
CA ARG A 423 -44.58 53.76 -8.18
C ARG A 423 -45.26 55.09 -7.81
N GLN A 424 -44.47 56.13 -7.52
CA GLN A 424 -44.99 57.46 -7.17
C GLN A 424 -45.77 58.09 -8.32
N VAL A 425 -45.32 57.89 -9.57
CA VAL A 425 -46.05 58.34 -10.76
C VAL A 425 -47.42 57.65 -10.86
N ASP A 426 -47.48 56.34 -10.61
CA ASP A 426 -48.73 55.59 -10.71
C ASP A 426 -49.70 55.91 -9.55
N ASP A 427 -49.18 56.14 -8.34
CA ASP A 427 -49.97 56.64 -7.22
C ASP A 427 -50.52 58.05 -7.49
N ARG A 428 -49.74 58.93 -8.12
CA ARG A 428 -50.23 60.25 -8.56
C ARG A 428 -51.40 60.11 -9.53
N LYS A 429 -51.30 59.25 -10.55
CA LYS A 429 -52.39 58.98 -11.50
C LYS A 429 -53.64 58.44 -10.79
N ARG A 430 -53.47 57.59 -9.79
CA ARG A 430 -54.57 57.05 -8.99
C ARG A 430 -55.28 58.15 -8.19
N ILE A 431 -54.52 59.06 -7.59
CA ILE A 431 -55.06 60.20 -6.84
C ILE A 431 -55.80 61.14 -7.78
N GLU A 432 -55.22 61.43 -8.96
CA GLU A 432 -55.84 62.25 -10.01
C GLU A 432 -57.17 61.64 -10.49
N ALA A 433 -57.23 60.33 -10.73
CA ALA A 433 -58.47 59.63 -11.06
C ALA A 433 -59.53 59.71 -9.96
N LYS A 434 -59.13 59.58 -8.68
CA LYS A 434 -60.04 59.72 -7.54
C LYS A 434 -60.54 61.15 -7.36
N LEU A 435 -59.71 62.14 -7.68
CA LEU A 435 -60.10 63.55 -7.63
C LEU A 435 -61.11 63.89 -8.73
N GLU A 436 -60.95 63.32 -9.93
CA GLU A 436 -61.92 63.40 -11.04
C GLU A 436 -63.24 62.67 -10.76
N GLU A 437 -63.21 61.63 -9.92
CA GLU A 437 -64.42 60.95 -9.45
C GLU A 437 -65.13 61.79 -8.37
N ALA A 438 -64.38 62.41 -7.46
CA ALA A 438 -64.89 63.28 -6.41
C ALA A 438 -65.38 64.65 -6.92
N SER A 439 -64.93 65.10 -8.09
CA SER A 439 -65.39 66.34 -8.73
C SER A 439 -66.79 66.22 -9.37
N ARG A 440 -67.35 65.00 -9.42
CA ARG A 440 -68.75 64.74 -9.79
C ARG A 440 -69.63 64.86 -8.54
N GLU A 441 -70.06 66.07 -8.23
CA GLU A 441 -70.93 66.31 -7.06
C GLU A 441 -72.31 65.63 -7.21
N PRO A 442 -72.75 64.84 -6.22
CA PRO A 442 -74.13 64.39 -6.12
C PRO A 442 -75.01 65.49 -5.49
N GLY A 443 -76.26 65.55 -5.95
CA GLY A 443 -77.19 66.64 -5.61
C GLY A 443 -77.63 66.67 -4.15
N ARG A 444 -78.06 67.85 -3.69
CA ARG A 444 -78.52 68.16 -2.32
C ARG A 444 -79.58 67.21 -1.71
N THR A 445 -80.31 66.46 -2.53
CA THR A 445 -81.28 65.44 -2.13
C THR A 445 -80.64 64.09 -1.81
N GLU A 446 -79.56 63.73 -2.51
CA GLU A 446 -78.71 62.58 -2.21
C GLU A 446 -78.01 62.81 -0.87
N ILE A 447 -77.51 64.03 -0.62
CA ILE A 447 -76.87 64.43 0.65
C ILE A 447 -77.80 64.21 1.86
N ILE A 448 -79.12 64.44 1.72
CA ILE A 448 -80.10 64.27 2.80
C ILE A 448 -80.50 62.78 2.97
N ALA A 449 -80.65 62.04 1.86
CA ALA A 449 -80.89 60.60 1.89
C ALA A 449 -79.69 59.86 2.48
N ASP A 450 -78.48 60.27 2.11
CA ASP A 450 -77.21 59.81 2.64
C ASP A 450 -77.07 60.18 4.11
N PHE A 451 -77.48 61.39 4.54
CA PHE A 451 -77.47 61.74 5.96
C PHE A 451 -78.40 60.85 6.79
N LYS A 452 -79.59 60.51 6.26
CA LYS A 452 -80.52 59.57 6.91
C LYS A 452 -79.98 58.15 6.90
N SER A 453 -79.42 57.70 5.78
CA SER A 453 -78.73 56.41 5.64
C SER A 453 -77.58 56.30 6.63
N LEU A 454 -76.75 57.34 6.72
CA LEU A 454 -75.61 57.47 7.61
C LEU A 454 -76.03 57.41 9.08
N LEU A 455 -77.11 58.12 9.46
CA LEU A 455 -77.66 58.06 10.82
C LEU A 455 -78.24 56.67 11.16
N SER A 456 -78.80 55.98 10.16
CA SER A 456 -79.35 54.62 10.31
C SER A 456 -78.23 53.58 10.42
N SER A 457 -77.17 53.73 9.63
CA SER A 457 -76.01 52.83 9.60
C SER A 457 -74.99 53.16 10.68
N PHE A 458 -75.11 54.29 11.37
CA PHE A 458 -74.15 54.74 12.38
C PHE A 458 -73.93 53.72 13.51
N PRO A 459 -74.96 53.05 14.07
CA PRO A 459 -74.77 52.02 15.10
C PRO A 459 -74.03 50.77 14.57
N GLU A 460 -74.34 50.32 13.35
CA GLU A 460 -73.65 49.19 12.70
C GLU A 460 -72.22 49.56 12.32
N ALA A 461 -72.01 50.78 11.81
CA ALA A 461 -70.69 51.33 11.52
C ALA A 461 -69.86 51.48 12.80
N MET A 462 -70.46 51.93 13.90
CA MET A 462 -69.80 52.02 15.20
C MET A 462 -69.44 50.62 15.74
N SER A 463 -70.34 49.65 15.61
CA SER A 463 -70.06 48.25 15.99
C SER A 463 -68.95 47.64 15.12
N SER A 464 -68.96 47.89 13.82
CA SER A 464 -67.90 47.51 12.88
C SER A 464 -66.57 48.19 13.24
N MET A 465 -66.60 49.48 13.59
CA MET A 465 -65.42 50.25 14.01
C MET A 465 -64.87 49.76 15.35
N GLN A 466 -65.73 49.31 16.26
CA GLN A 466 -65.35 48.74 17.54
C GLN A 466 -64.77 47.33 17.39
N ASN A 467 -65.30 46.51 16.46
CA ASN A 467 -64.70 45.25 16.04
C ASN A 467 -63.35 45.46 15.33
N GLN A 468 -63.24 46.46 14.45
CA GLN A 468 -61.98 46.87 13.82
C GLN A 468 -60.97 47.30 14.88
N LEU A 469 -61.38 48.09 15.87
CA LEU A 469 -60.54 48.50 16.99
C LEU A 469 -60.07 47.28 17.82
N GLY A 470 -60.92 46.28 18.02
CA GLY A 470 -60.55 45.00 18.62
C GLY A 470 -59.47 44.27 17.82
N LYS A 471 -59.65 44.15 16.51
CA LYS A 471 -58.66 43.55 15.59
C LYS A 471 -57.34 44.31 15.58
N TYR A 472 -57.37 45.64 15.58
CA TYR A 472 -56.15 46.45 15.65
C TYR A 472 -55.44 46.31 17.00
N LYS A 473 -56.18 46.10 18.10
CA LYS A 473 -55.58 45.79 19.41
C LYS A 473 -54.91 44.40 19.42
N GLU A 474 -55.55 43.37 18.87
CA GLU A 474 -54.92 42.05 18.69
C GLU A 474 -53.68 42.15 17.81
N ALA A 475 -53.78 42.78 16.64
CA ALA A 475 -52.63 43.00 15.76
C ALA A 475 -51.50 43.78 16.44
N ALA A 476 -51.81 44.73 17.32
CA ALA A 476 -50.80 45.45 18.10
C ALA A 476 -50.07 44.56 19.12
N VAL A 477 -50.78 43.60 19.72
CA VAL A 477 -50.19 42.58 20.61
C VAL A 477 -49.29 41.63 19.79
N ASP A 478 -49.75 41.18 18.62
CA ASP A 478 -48.94 40.35 17.73
C ASP A 478 -47.68 41.06 17.26
N ILE A 479 -47.77 42.37 16.96
CA ILE A 479 -46.60 43.20 16.64
C ILE A 479 -45.61 43.27 17.81
N HIS A 480 -46.09 43.30 19.06
CA HIS A 480 -45.21 43.26 20.23
C HIS A 480 -44.53 41.89 20.38
N SER A 481 -45.26 40.80 20.15
CA SER A 481 -44.68 39.44 20.10
C SER A 481 -43.60 39.33 19.03
N LEU A 482 -43.92 39.71 17.79
CA LEU A 482 -42.97 39.68 16.67
C LEU A 482 -41.75 40.55 16.93
N ARG A 483 -41.92 41.70 17.58
CA ARG A 483 -40.79 42.57 17.96
C ARG A 483 -39.88 41.88 18.99
N ALA A 484 -40.43 41.18 19.96
CA ALA A 484 -39.67 40.40 20.93
C ALA A 484 -38.91 39.25 20.23
N ASP A 485 -39.56 38.55 19.29
CA ASP A 485 -38.93 37.49 18.50
C ASP A 485 -37.79 38.03 17.63
N VAL A 486 -37.96 39.18 16.99
CA VAL A 486 -36.91 39.84 16.21
C VAL A 486 -35.73 40.24 17.10
N GLN A 487 -35.97 40.74 18.31
CA GLN A 487 -34.90 41.04 19.27
C GLN A 487 -34.16 39.77 19.71
N SER A 488 -34.89 38.68 19.99
CA SER A 488 -34.31 37.37 20.30
C SER A 488 -33.43 36.86 19.16
N LEU A 489 -33.94 36.86 17.93
CA LEU A 489 -33.19 36.44 16.74
C LEU A 489 -31.97 37.33 16.49
N SER A 490 -32.09 38.65 16.71
CA SER A 490 -30.96 39.58 16.61
C SER A 490 -29.87 39.26 17.64
N SER A 491 -30.23 38.88 18.86
CA SER A 491 -29.27 38.47 19.90
C SER A 491 -28.54 37.17 19.52
N ILE A 492 -29.27 36.20 18.95
CA ILE A 492 -28.71 34.93 18.45
C ILE A 492 -27.76 35.20 17.29
N LEU A 493 -28.15 36.07 16.36
CA LEU A 493 -27.33 36.43 15.20
C LEU A 493 -26.02 37.12 15.62
N ASN A 494 -26.07 38.05 16.58
CA ASN A 494 -24.87 38.67 17.15
C ASN A 494 -23.95 37.66 17.82
N ARG A 495 -24.50 36.70 18.56
CA ARG A 495 -23.70 35.62 19.16
C ARG A 495 -23.03 34.76 18.09
N LYS A 496 -23.75 34.39 17.03
CA LYS A 496 -23.21 33.61 15.91
C LYS A 496 -22.14 34.37 15.14
N ALA A 497 -22.29 35.67 14.95
CA ALA A 497 -21.25 36.51 14.34
C ALA A 497 -19.95 36.47 15.18
N LYS A 498 -20.07 36.57 16.50
CA LYS A 498 -18.91 36.49 17.41
C LYS A 498 -18.25 35.10 17.41
N ASP A 499 -19.05 34.02 17.31
CA ASP A 499 -18.52 32.66 17.17
C ASP A 499 -17.71 32.50 15.87
N ILE A 500 -18.19 33.08 14.75
CA ILE A 500 -17.47 33.07 13.46
C ILE A 500 -16.16 33.85 13.57
N GLU A 501 -16.17 35.02 14.20
CA GLU A 501 -14.96 35.83 14.42
C GLU A 501 -13.90 35.06 15.23
N ASN A 502 -14.31 34.42 16.33
CA ASN A 502 -13.42 33.58 17.13
C ASN A 502 -12.85 32.38 16.35
N LEU A 503 -13.68 31.72 15.54
CA LEU A 503 -13.23 30.62 14.67
C LEU A 503 -12.26 31.11 13.59
N SER A 504 -12.50 32.30 13.04
CA SER A 504 -11.61 32.94 12.08
C SER A 504 -10.23 33.19 12.68
N VAL A 505 -10.18 33.79 13.88
CA VAL A 505 -8.91 34.02 14.60
C VAL A 505 -8.17 32.70 14.87
N ARG A 506 -8.88 31.67 15.32
CA ARG A 506 -8.27 30.35 15.57
C ARG A 506 -7.75 29.71 14.28
N SER A 507 -8.47 29.89 13.17
CA SER A 507 -8.04 29.42 11.85
C SER A 507 -6.78 30.13 11.39
N THR A 508 -6.68 31.46 11.58
CA THR A 508 -5.47 32.21 11.23
C THR A 508 -4.28 31.75 12.06
N ASP A 509 -4.46 31.50 13.37
CA ASP A 509 -3.40 30.96 14.23
C ASP A 509 -2.92 29.58 13.75
N GLN A 510 -3.84 28.69 13.37
CA GLN A 510 -3.51 27.37 12.84
C GLN A 510 -2.71 27.48 11.52
N VAL A 511 -3.08 28.40 10.63
CA VAL A 511 -2.34 28.65 9.39
C VAL A 511 -0.92 29.15 9.69
N THR A 512 -0.73 30.04 10.67
CA THR A 512 0.62 30.47 11.06
C THR A 512 1.46 29.32 11.62
N GLN A 513 0.87 28.39 12.38
CA GLN A 513 1.56 27.20 12.88
C GLN A 513 1.93 26.24 11.75
N MET A 514 1.04 26.04 10.77
CA MET A 514 1.33 25.24 9.58
C MET A 514 2.53 25.80 8.81
N HIS A 515 2.58 27.12 8.59
CA HIS A 515 3.73 27.74 7.92
C HIS A 515 5.03 27.58 8.71
N LYS A 516 4.99 27.68 10.04
CA LYS A 516 6.17 27.42 10.90
C LYS A 516 6.66 25.97 10.78
N LEU A 517 5.74 25.00 10.81
CA LEU A 517 6.08 23.59 10.62
C LEU A 517 6.64 23.32 9.23
N GLN A 518 6.09 23.95 8.20
CA GLN A 518 6.56 23.80 6.83
C GLN A 518 7.99 24.37 6.66
N ALA A 519 8.30 25.50 7.32
CA ALA A 519 9.66 26.03 7.37
C ALA A 519 10.64 25.06 8.04
N MET A 520 10.27 24.51 9.21
CA MET A 520 11.11 23.52 9.92
C MET A 520 11.35 22.26 9.08
N VAL A 521 10.35 21.79 8.33
CA VAL A 521 10.51 20.65 7.41
C VAL A 521 11.47 20.99 6.27
N GLN A 522 11.45 22.22 5.77
CA GLN A 522 12.39 22.65 4.73
C GLN A 522 13.81 22.70 5.28
N ASP A 523 14.02 23.29 6.46
CA ASP A 523 15.33 23.33 7.12
C ASP A 523 15.90 21.92 7.35
N LEU A 524 15.05 20.97 7.76
CA LEU A 524 15.44 19.57 7.91
C LEU A 524 15.82 18.89 6.59
N LYS A 525 15.12 19.20 5.49
CA LYS A 525 15.48 18.69 4.16
C LYS A 525 16.80 19.25 3.68
N ASP A 526 17.05 20.53 3.92
CA ASP A 526 18.29 21.19 3.55
C ASP A 526 19.47 20.59 4.34
N SER A 527 19.27 20.36 5.66
CA SER A 527 20.24 19.65 6.50
C SER A 527 20.51 18.20 6.05
N ASP A 528 19.49 17.43 5.65
CA ASP A 528 19.67 16.08 5.08
C ASP A 528 20.47 16.11 3.77
N GLY A 529 20.24 17.14 2.93
CA GLY A 529 21.02 17.37 1.71
C GLY A 529 22.49 17.64 1.99
N GLU A 530 22.79 18.51 2.96
CA GLU A 530 24.15 18.79 3.41
C GLU A 530 24.83 17.54 3.98
N LEU A 531 24.13 16.76 4.82
CA LEU A 531 24.67 15.52 5.39
C LEU A 531 25.01 14.49 4.32
N LYS A 532 24.15 14.33 3.30
CA LYS A 532 24.41 13.45 2.15
C LYS A 532 25.61 13.91 1.35
N LEU A 533 25.78 15.21 1.16
CA LEU A 533 26.94 15.77 0.47
C LEU A 533 28.23 15.47 1.25
N ILE A 534 28.23 15.65 2.57
CA ILE A 534 29.35 15.30 3.44
C ILE A 534 29.69 13.81 3.32
N LEU A 535 28.68 12.92 3.37
CA LEU A 535 28.88 11.48 3.22
C LEU A 535 29.48 11.11 1.85
N GLU A 536 29.05 11.78 0.78
CA GLU A 536 29.57 11.56 -0.57
C GLU A 536 31.00 12.09 -0.72
N MET A 537 31.34 13.21 -0.08
CA MET A 537 32.72 13.71 0.00
C MET A 537 33.63 12.70 0.71
N TYR A 538 33.22 12.20 1.88
CA TYR A 538 33.95 11.14 2.58
C TYR A 538 34.08 9.86 1.74
N ARG A 539 33.06 9.50 0.97
CA ARG A 539 33.12 8.32 0.08
C ARG A 539 34.14 8.51 -1.05
N ARG A 540 34.29 9.72 -1.59
CA ARG A 540 35.20 10.02 -2.71
C ARG A 540 36.65 10.21 -2.28
N GLU A 541 36.91 10.70 -1.06
CA GLU A 541 38.26 10.81 -0.50
C GLU A 541 38.90 9.45 -0.22
N PHE A 542 38.11 8.38 -0.10
CA PHE A 542 38.60 7.03 0.11
C PHE A 542 38.48 6.16 -1.16
N THR A 543 39.40 6.35 -2.11
CA THR A 543 39.43 5.55 -3.35
C THR A 543 40.04 4.14 -3.20
N ASP A 544 40.55 3.78 -2.02
CA ASP A 544 41.19 2.47 -1.75
C ASP A 544 40.45 1.58 -0.73
N SER A 545 39.17 1.85 -0.42
CA SER A 545 38.59 1.40 0.85
C SER A 545 37.40 0.45 0.79
N SER A 546 37.02 -0.18 -0.33
CA SER A 546 35.82 -1.06 -0.32
C SER A 546 35.86 -2.06 0.86
N ASP A 547 37.01 -2.67 1.09
CA ASP A 547 37.22 -3.63 2.18
C ASP A 547 37.36 -2.95 3.56
N ILE A 548 37.94 -1.75 3.63
CA ILE A 548 38.08 -0.98 4.89
C ILE A 548 36.74 -0.39 5.33
N LEU A 549 35.93 0.08 4.38
CA LEU A 549 34.59 0.61 4.61
C LEU A 549 33.63 -0.52 4.98
N GLU A 550 33.73 -1.68 4.33
CA GLU A 550 32.96 -2.87 4.71
C GLU A 550 33.38 -3.41 6.08
N ALA A 551 34.68 -3.38 6.40
CA ALA A 551 35.18 -3.71 7.74
C ALA A 551 34.71 -2.71 8.80
N ARG A 552 34.72 -1.40 8.51
CA ARG A 552 34.21 -0.35 9.41
C ARG A 552 32.71 -0.41 9.57
N ASP A 553 31.95 -0.66 8.51
CA ASP A 553 30.50 -0.85 8.56
C ASP A 553 30.14 -2.10 9.37
N SER A 554 30.91 -3.18 9.21
CA SER A 554 30.79 -4.40 10.04
C SER A 554 31.15 -4.12 11.50
N GLU A 555 32.17 -3.30 11.77
CA GLU A 555 32.54 -2.85 13.12
C GLU A 555 31.45 -1.97 13.75
N PHE A 556 30.85 -1.03 13.00
CA PHE A 556 29.75 -0.20 13.46
C PHE A 556 28.50 -1.04 13.75
N LYS A 557 28.18 -2.02 12.89
CA LYS A 557 27.10 -2.99 13.15
C LYS A 557 27.36 -3.80 14.41
N ALA A 558 28.58 -4.30 14.59
CA ALA A 558 28.98 -5.01 15.80
C ALA A 558 28.89 -4.11 17.04
N TRP A 559 29.32 -2.85 16.96
CA TRP A 559 29.19 -1.86 18.03
C TRP A 559 27.74 -1.53 18.36
N ALA A 560 26.87 -1.39 17.36
CA ALA A 560 25.44 -1.17 17.57
C ALA A 560 24.79 -2.38 18.26
N HIS A 561 25.17 -3.60 17.87
CA HIS A 561 24.72 -4.81 18.55
C HIS A 561 25.22 -4.87 19.99
N VAL A 562 26.49 -4.55 20.24
CA VAL A 562 27.07 -4.50 21.59
C VAL A 562 26.39 -3.44 22.43
N GLN A 563 26.14 -2.25 21.89
CA GLN A 563 25.48 -1.16 22.62
C GLN A 563 24.00 -1.46 22.88
N SER A 564 23.31 -2.09 21.94
CA SER A 564 21.94 -2.58 22.13
C SER A 564 21.89 -3.67 23.21
N LEU A 565 22.80 -4.63 23.17
CA LEU A 565 22.95 -5.65 24.22
C LEU A 565 23.29 -5.01 25.56
N LYS A 566 24.20 -4.03 25.59
CA LYS A 566 24.58 -3.29 26.80
C LYS A 566 23.40 -2.52 27.38
N SER A 567 22.57 -1.90 26.54
CA SER A 567 21.33 -1.24 26.97
C SER A 567 20.29 -2.25 27.46
N CYS A 568 20.14 -3.39 26.79
CA CYS A 568 19.23 -4.47 27.23
C CYS A 568 19.68 -5.15 28.53
N LEU A 569 20.99 -5.24 28.74
CA LEU A 569 21.65 -5.78 29.93
C LEU A 569 21.96 -4.69 30.97
N ASP A 570 21.60 -3.45 30.70
CA ASP A 570 21.74 -2.36 31.65
C ASP A 570 20.89 -2.68 32.87
N GLU A 571 21.47 -2.45 34.04
CA GLU A 571 20.88 -2.86 35.33
C GLU A 571 19.48 -2.28 35.50
N HIS A 572 19.28 -1.02 35.08
CA HIS A 572 17.99 -0.36 35.14
C HIS A 572 16.93 -0.97 34.20
N ASN A 573 17.31 -1.33 32.97
CA ASN A 573 16.39 -1.96 32.01
C ASN A 573 16.04 -3.40 32.39
N LEU A 574 16.98 -4.14 32.99
CA LEU A 574 16.71 -5.45 33.57
C LEU A 574 15.76 -5.35 34.76
N GLU A 575 16.04 -4.42 35.68
CA GLU A 575 15.20 -4.15 36.85
C GLU A 575 13.78 -3.76 36.44
N LEU A 576 13.64 -2.88 35.45
CA LEU A 576 12.33 -2.47 34.92
C LEU A 576 11.55 -3.66 34.35
N ARG A 577 12.20 -4.54 33.56
CA ARG A 577 11.54 -5.74 33.01
C ARG A 577 11.12 -6.72 34.10
N VAL A 578 11.95 -6.93 35.12
CA VAL A 578 11.61 -7.76 36.27
C VAL A 578 10.44 -7.15 37.04
N LYS A 579 10.45 -5.83 37.26
CA LYS A 579 9.35 -5.13 37.92
C LYS A 579 8.04 -5.26 37.14
N THR A 580 8.06 -5.04 35.82
CA THR A 580 6.88 -5.21 34.96
C THR A 580 6.38 -6.66 34.95
N ALA A 581 7.29 -7.65 34.92
CA ALA A 581 6.92 -9.06 35.01
C ALA A 581 6.27 -9.39 36.37
N ASN A 582 6.84 -8.91 37.48
CA ASN A 582 6.29 -9.11 38.82
C ASN A 582 4.93 -8.41 38.99
N GLU A 583 4.75 -7.21 38.43
CA GLU A 583 3.47 -6.50 38.42
C GLU A 583 2.42 -7.26 37.60
N ALA A 584 2.79 -7.79 36.43
CA ALA A 584 1.89 -8.60 35.60
C ALA A 584 1.51 -9.92 36.30
N GLU A 585 2.47 -10.55 36.99
CA GLU A 585 2.22 -11.75 37.80
C GLU A 585 1.27 -11.44 38.96
N ALA A 586 1.51 -10.35 39.70
CA ALA A 586 0.63 -9.92 40.80
C ALA A 586 -0.80 -9.66 40.33
N ILE A 587 -0.97 -9.00 39.17
CA ILE A 587 -2.29 -8.79 38.54
C ILE A 587 -2.95 -10.13 38.19
N SER A 588 -2.18 -11.08 37.65
CA SER A 588 -2.70 -12.42 37.31
C SER A 588 -3.12 -13.19 38.57
N GLN A 589 -2.32 -13.15 39.64
CA GLN A 589 -2.63 -13.78 40.92
C GLN A 589 -3.88 -13.15 41.56
N GLN A 590 -4.02 -11.82 41.52
CA GLN A 590 -5.22 -11.13 42.01
C GLN A 590 -6.48 -11.55 41.24
N LYS A 591 -6.40 -11.64 39.91
CA LYS A 591 -7.52 -12.11 39.07
C LYS A 591 -7.89 -13.55 39.37
N LEU A 592 -6.90 -14.42 39.59
CA LEU A 592 -7.12 -15.81 39.98
C LEU A 592 -7.84 -15.88 41.33
N ALA A 593 -7.36 -15.15 42.34
CA ALA A 593 -8.00 -15.12 43.66
C ALA A 593 -9.46 -14.60 43.60
N ALA A 594 -9.73 -13.59 42.77
CA ALA A 594 -11.08 -13.09 42.55
C ALA A 594 -12.00 -14.14 41.89
N ALA A 595 -11.51 -14.84 40.87
CA ALA A 595 -12.25 -15.91 40.21
C ALA A 595 -12.49 -17.10 41.16
N GLU A 596 -11.51 -17.45 42.00
CA GLU A 596 -11.65 -18.48 43.03
C GLU A 596 -12.72 -18.10 44.07
N ALA A 597 -12.78 -16.83 44.47
CA ALA A 597 -13.82 -16.32 45.37
C ALA A 597 -15.22 -16.39 44.72
N GLU A 598 -15.35 -16.01 43.45
CA GLU A 598 -16.61 -16.10 42.70
C GLU A 598 -17.08 -17.56 42.57
N ILE A 599 -16.16 -18.49 42.25
CA ILE A 599 -16.45 -19.92 42.22
C ILE A 599 -16.95 -20.42 43.59
N ALA A 600 -16.33 -19.99 44.68
CA ALA A 600 -16.76 -20.34 46.03
C ALA A 600 -18.17 -19.82 46.34
N GLU A 601 -18.49 -18.58 45.94
CA GLU A 601 -19.82 -18.00 46.11
C GLU A 601 -20.89 -18.74 45.28
N LEU A 602 -20.59 -19.03 44.00
CA LEU A 602 -21.48 -19.79 43.13
C LEU A 602 -21.72 -21.21 43.67
N ARG A 603 -20.68 -21.87 44.20
CA ARG A 603 -20.83 -23.15 44.89
C ARG A 603 -21.77 -23.05 46.09
N HIS A 604 -21.63 -22.01 46.92
CA HIS A 604 -22.52 -21.78 48.06
C HIS A 604 -23.98 -21.54 47.63
N LYS A 605 -24.20 -20.71 46.59
CA LYS A 605 -25.52 -20.46 45.99
C LYS A 605 -26.16 -21.73 45.42
N LEU A 606 -25.37 -22.56 44.75
CA LEU A 606 -25.84 -23.85 44.22
C LEU A 606 -26.29 -24.77 45.36
N GLU A 607 -25.52 -24.88 46.44
CA GLU A 607 -25.89 -25.70 47.59
C GLU A 607 -27.13 -25.14 48.31
N ALA A 608 -27.30 -23.82 48.38
CA ALA A 608 -28.54 -23.20 48.88
C ALA A 608 -29.74 -23.57 48.00
N SER A 609 -29.61 -23.43 46.68
CA SER A 609 -30.68 -23.78 45.72
C SER A 609 -31.03 -25.27 45.77
N LYS A 610 -30.05 -26.16 45.94
CA LYS A 610 -30.29 -27.60 46.15
C LYS A 610 -31.12 -27.85 47.41
N ARG A 611 -30.81 -27.18 48.52
CA ARG A 611 -31.57 -27.27 49.78
C ARG A 611 -33.00 -26.74 49.64
N ASP A 612 -33.19 -25.65 48.90
CA ASP A 612 -34.53 -25.12 48.64
C ASP A 612 -35.35 -26.05 47.73
N LYS A 613 -34.70 -26.62 46.70
CA LYS A 613 -35.33 -27.63 45.83
C LYS A 613 -35.78 -28.84 46.62
N SER A 614 -34.95 -29.38 47.53
CA SER A 614 -35.36 -30.51 48.36
C SER A 614 -36.55 -30.14 49.25
N ARG A 615 -36.51 -28.98 49.90
CA ARG A 615 -37.62 -28.49 50.74
C ARG A 615 -38.94 -28.32 49.96
N LEU A 616 -38.88 -27.77 48.76
CA LEU A 616 -40.06 -27.62 47.89
C LEU A 616 -40.58 -28.98 47.40
N THR A 617 -39.68 -29.91 47.09
CA THR A 617 -40.04 -31.28 46.71
C THR A 617 -40.76 -31.99 47.85
N ASP A 618 -40.27 -31.85 49.08
CA ASP A 618 -40.89 -32.42 50.28
C ASP A 618 -42.27 -31.78 50.55
N SER A 619 -42.39 -30.46 50.40
CA SER A 619 -43.65 -29.72 50.55
C SER A 619 -44.69 -30.13 49.48
N LEU A 620 -44.25 -30.30 48.24
CA LEU A 620 -45.10 -30.78 47.15
C LEU A 620 -45.59 -32.19 47.43
N LYS A 621 -44.71 -33.08 47.90
CA LYS A 621 -45.08 -34.45 48.27
C LYS A 621 -46.12 -34.45 49.39
N ALA A 622 -45.92 -33.65 50.43
CA ALA A 622 -46.90 -33.53 51.51
C ALA A 622 -48.27 -33.01 51.01
N LYS A 623 -48.29 -32.08 50.06
CA LYS A 623 -49.55 -31.59 49.44
C LYS A 623 -50.22 -32.62 48.54
N ILE A 624 -49.45 -33.45 47.84
CA ILE A 624 -50.00 -34.58 47.08
C ILE A 624 -50.66 -35.58 48.04
N GLU A 625 -49.98 -35.94 49.13
CA GLU A 625 -50.52 -36.83 50.17
C GLU A 625 -51.79 -36.24 50.80
N GLU A 626 -51.84 -34.92 51.06
CA GLU A 626 -53.04 -34.23 51.56
C GLU A 626 -54.19 -34.27 50.54
N ASN A 627 -53.91 -34.03 49.25
CA ASN A 627 -54.91 -34.10 48.19
C ASN A 627 -55.45 -35.53 47.98
N GLU A 628 -54.59 -36.55 48.07
CA GLU A 628 -55.00 -37.96 48.04
C GLU A 628 -55.93 -38.29 49.22
N ALA A 629 -55.67 -37.74 50.40
CA ALA A 629 -56.57 -37.85 51.54
C ALA A 629 -57.92 -37.16 51.30
N TYR A 630 -57.94 -35.93 50.77
CA TYR A 630 -59.18 -35.25 50.40
C TYR A 630 -59.97 -35.99 49.30
N LEU A 631 -59.30 -36.53 48.29
CA LEU A 631 -59.95 -37.35 47.25
C LEU A 631 -60.60 -38.59 47.87
N SER A 632 -59.91 -39.26 48.80
CA SER A 632 -60.46 -40.41 49.52
C SER A 632 -61.70 -40.04 50.35
N GLU A 633 -61.69 -38.84 50.98
CA GLU A 633 -62.85 -38.32 51.72
C GLU A 633 -64.02 -37.99 50.79
N ILE A 634 -63.76 -37.35 49.64
CA ILE A 634 -64.77 -37.07 48.61
C ILE A 634 -65.37 -38.36 48.06
N GLU A 635 -64.55 -39.36 47.75
CA GLU A 635 -65.01 -40.69 47.31
C GLU A 635 -65.91 -41.34 48.37
N SER A 636 -65.51 -41.26 49.65
CA SER A 636 -66.33 -41.77 50.76
C SER A 636 -67.66 -41.03 50.91
N ILE A 637 -67.68 -39.70 50.77
CA ILE A 637 -68.91 -38.89 50.81
C ILE A 637 -69.80 -39.20 49.61
N GLY A 638 -69.21 -39.33 48.42
CA GLY A 638 -69.91 -39.71 47.19
C GLY A 638 -70.61 -41.05 47.35
N GLN A 639 -69.91 -42.06 47.86
CA GLN A 639 -70.49 -43.38 48.13
C GLN A 639 -71.66 -43.31 49.13
N ALA A 640 -71.53 -42.52 50.20
CA ALA A 640 -72.61 -42.33 51.17
C ALA A 640 -73.84 -41.64 50.57
N TYR A 641 -73.64 -40.69 49.64
CA TYR A 641 -74.74 -40.03 48.94
C TYR A 641 -75.44 -40.98 47.97
N ASP A 642 -74.69 -41.80 47.23
CA ASP A 642 -75.23 -42.82 46.32
C ASP A 642 -76.06 -43.86 47.09
N ASP A 643 -75.58 -44.29 48.26
CA ASP A 643 -76.32 -45.20 49.16
C ASP A 643 -77.63 -44.54 49.65
N MET A 644 -77.59 -43.27 50.07
CA MET A 644 -78.77 -42.51 50.48
C MET A 644 -79.75 -42.31 49.32
N GLN A 645 -79.27 -42.02 48.11
CA GLN A 645 -80.11 -41.86 46.93
C GLN A 645 -80.80 -43.19 46.58
N THR A 646 -80.08 -44.31 46.69
CA THR A 646 -80.64 -45.65 46.50
C THR A 646 -81.74 -45.92 47.53
N GLN A 647 -81.51 -45.56 48.81
CA GLN A 647 -82.54 -45.67 49.86
C GLN A 647 -83.77 -44.79 49.56
N ASN A 648 -83.57 -43.55 49.11
CA ASN A 648 -84.66 -42.65 48.73
C ASN A 648 -85.46 -43.19 47.54
N GLN A 649 -84.81 -43.79 46.53
CA GLN A 649 -85.50 -44.46 45.42
C GLN A 649 -86.35 -45.63 45.91
N GLN A 650 -85.83 -46.45 46.82
CA GLN A 650 -86.59 -47.55 47.42
C GLN A 650 -87.83 -47.05 48.18
N LEU A 651 -87.70 -45.97 48.96
CA LEU A 651 -88.84 -45.35 49.65
C LEU A 651 -89.87 -44.78 48.67
N LEU A 652 -89.43 -44.12 47.60
CA LEU A 652 -90.32 -43.61 46.56
C LEU A 652 -91.10 -44.74 45.89
N GLN A 653 -90.44 -45.87 45.65
CA GLN A 653 -91.07 -47.06 45.10
C GLN A 653 -92.11 -47.63 46.05
N GLN A 654 -91.81 -47.71 47.36
CA GLN A 654 -92.80 -48.10 48.37
C GLN A 654 -94.01 -47.17 48.43
N ILE A 655 -93.81 -45.85 48.34
CA ILE A 655 -94.91 -44.87 48.29
C ILE A 655 -95.75 -45.09 47.02
N THR A 656 -95.10 -45.26 45.87
CA THR A 656 -95.78 -45.50 44.60
C THR A 656 -96.60 -46.79 44.65
N GLU A 657 -96.05 -47.87 45.20
CA GLU A 657 -96.77 -49.13 45.42
C GLU A 657 -97.97 -48.95 46.36
N ARG A 658 -97.83 -48.14 47.42
CA ARG A 658 -98.92 -47.81 48.34
C ARG A 658 -100.01 -46.97 47.68
N ASP A 659 -99.63 -46.01 46.84
CA ASP A 659 -100.58 -45.18 46.12
C ASP A 659 -101.26 -45.96 44.98
N ASP A 660 -100.55 -46.86 44.30
CA ASP A 660 -101.15 -47.85 43.39
C ASP A 660 -102.13 -48.76 44.11
N TYR A 661 -101.83 -49.17 45.35
CA TYR A 661 -102.76 -49.91 46.21
C TYR A 661 -104.01 -49.08 46.52
N ASN A 662 -103.84 -47.79 46.86
CA ASN A 662 -104.97 -46.88 47.09
C ASN A 662 -105.80 -46.62 45.82
N ILE A 663 -105.19 -46.56 44.64
CA ILE A 663 -105.89 -46.38 43.35
C ILE A 663 -106.65 -47.66 42.96
N LYS A 664 -106.10 -48.86 43.25
CA LYS A 664 -106.77 -50.15 42.98
C LYS A 664 -107.88 -50.49 43.98
N HIS A 665 -107.92 -49.82 45.13
CA HIS A 665 -109.00 -49.91 46.11
C HIS A 665 -109.63 -48.55 46.42
N PRO A 666 -110.50 -48.00 45.52
CA PRO A 666 -111.25 -46.79 45.83
C PRO A 666 -112.26 -47.08 46.94
N VAL A 667 -111.97 -46.62 48.17
CA VAL A 667 -112.91 -46.71 49.28
C VAL A 667 -114.03 -45.71 49.06
N VAL A 668 -115.19 -46.21 48.61
CA VAL A 668 -116.46 -45.50 48.77
C VAL A 668 -116.94 -45.74 50.20
N THR A 669 -116.90 -44.71 51.03
CA THR A 669 -117.68 -44.67 52.29
C THR A 669 -118.48 -43.39 52.37
N SER A 670 -119.79 -43.59 52.42
CA SER A 670 -120.85 -42.60 52.59
C SER A 670 -121.00 -42.18 54.05
N TYR A 671 -121.45 -40.93 54.27
CA TYR A 671 -122.17 -40.38 55.43
C TYR A 671 -121.66 -40.70 56.85
N HIS A 672 -121.24 -39.65 57.57
CA HIS A 672 -122.05 -39.08 58.65
C HIS A 672 -121.55 -37.70 59.07
N CYS A 673 -122.45 -36.71 59.03
CA CYS A 673 -122.33 -35.49 59.83
C CYS A 673 -122.43 -35.86 61.30
N GLN A 674 -121.55 -35.31 62.13
CA GLN A 674 -121.96 -34.79 63.44
C GLN A 674 -121.13 -33.55 63.79
N PRO A 675 -121.77 -32.49 64.30
CA PRO A 675 -121.14 -31.20 64.56
C PRO A 675 -120.63 -31.12 66.00
N CYS A 676 -119.57 -30.35 66.23
CA CYS A 676 -119.29 -29.74 67.52
C CYS A 676 -118.55 -28.40 67.29
N THR A 677 -119.29 -27.34 67.63
CA THR A 677 -118.87 -26.08 68.29
C THR A 677 -117.45 -25.59 68.16
#